data_AF-A0A848LKJ6-F1
#
_entry.id   AF-A0A848LKJ6-F1
#
_cell.length_a   1.000
_cell.length_b   1.000
_cell.length_c   1.000
_cell.angle_alpha   90.00
_cell.angle_beta   90.00
_cell.angle_gamma   90.00
#
_symmetry.space_group_name_H-M   'P 1'
#
loop_
_entity.id
_entity.type
_entity.pdbx_description
1 polymer ?
#
loop_
_entity_poly.entity_id
_entity_poly.type
_entity_poly.pdbx_seq_one_letter_code
_entity_poly.pdbx_strand_id
1 'polypeptide(L)'
;MATDNGNGMASLEDARNLAEGATRNVQESAGLVQAVEALATRLASTGNEQAAASEQVRAAMESVAAHVEETGLGVHELVRSQRTVADSARGLQQEAEATAGALQEVNASVSGVRKDAAHLAASSDATAATLEQVTRSVKGVSANAEDLAASSEELLASMTEMNATVADLVSRNQSSAAATEEVAATSEEMAKGIVRLSADSQSVGERVSQVSNAVVNIGRVLGEVARDAASMASGVEQTASTTEELARSVRGVAEHARTLETHAASTASTVEEVAASVEEVAATSEKNAAVVDANAATIEQLARSAQAVARAAESINTLAAGSATASAQLESSTRRVAQMTEEARAAAERVGTTAREGGATVGRSIAGFGRIRQSIVESSGVMKEMGKRAEEIGDIVQTINLIADRTNLLSLNASIEAARAGEHGRGFAVVAEEIRALADRAAAASADVAKIVRGLQTTAREAATATGEGVRAADEGAALATDAERALSTILKGVEDLGQNVREVSRASGEQVQAVQALAQATAKVSEQGRVITISATEQAQAAQSLAQSGNEMRRMARQTTQATAEQARALRDAVRSNGQLAEVAQKVSRAMQEQAVASADLAKGTTHMRQLVQGVSGAVAAQSKDVAAVGTLSQDAAAATQRTLLGLAEQAKAATEVTRAMEETRKQVAQSARGMAEQARALKQGEVASRQVAKLAAEVTRATDEQAQALTALVKGADEVRRVAKATSRALDEQTEALASLTGSATRQASGVAAVARASAEATTVTEGLARSVEEMRARAREVTTATAQQVRASTATAAEVREVAGRLAQLTRLQGEQAESLSRLSGALGGARNTEAGAARSREQQA
;
A
#
# COMPACT_ATOMS: atom_id res chain seq x y z
N MET A 1 46.14 148.07 -6.14
CA MET A 1 47.58 148.27 -5.90
C MET A 1 47.87 147.77 -4.49
N ALA A 2 48.69 146.76 -4.22
CA ALA A 2 49.44 145.82 -5.04
C ALA A 2 49.82 144.63 -4.11
N THR A 3 49.56 143.40 -4.59
CA THR A 3 50.35 142.16 -4.39
C THR A 3 50.76 141.81 -2.96
N ASP A 4 50.08 140.98 -2.17
CA ASP A 4 49.68 139.57 -2.36
C ASP A 4 50.80 138.67 -2.89
N ASN A 5 51.67 138.18 -2.00
CA ASN A 5 52.59 137.05 -2.26
C ASN A 5 53.18 136.44 -0.96
N GLY A 6 52.39 136.37 0.12
CA GLY A 6 52.82 135.82 1.41
C GLY A 6 52.22 134.45 1.77
N ASN A 7 51.23 133.96 1.01
CA ASN A 7 50.37 132.84 1.43
C ASN A 7 50.64 131.50 0.72
N GLY A 8 51.63 131.42 -0.19
CA GLY A 8 51.92 130.20 -0.94
C GLY A 8 52.77 129.15 -0.19
N MET A 9 53.62 129.57 0.76
CA MET A 9 54.55 128.66 1.45
C MET A 9 53.89 127.84 2.57
N ALA A 10 52.88 128.38 3.27
CA ALA A 10 52.14 127.61 4.28
C ALA A 10 51.24 126.53 3.64
N SER A 11 50.67 126.79 2.46
CA SER A 11 49.84 125.81 1.74
C SER A 11 50.60 124.61 1.18
N LEU A 12 51.92 124.73 0.94
CA LEU A 12 52.75 123.64 0.42
C LEU A 12 53.19 122.65 1.51
N GLU A 13 53.43 123.12 2.74
CA GLU A 13 53.80 122.27 3.87
C GLU A 13 52.58 121.50 4.42
N ASP A 14 51.41 122.14 4.45
CA ASP A 14 50.14 121.47 4.74
C ASP A 14 49.80 120.43 3.65
N ALA A 15 50.01 120.74 2.37
CA ALA A 15 49.78 119.78 1.27
C ALA A 15 50.74 118.58 1.34
N ARG A 16 51.99 118.78 1.75
CA ARG A 16 52.96 117.70 1.95
C ARG A 16 52.60 116.82 3.14
N ASN A 17 52.26 117.40 4.29
CA ASN A 17 51.84 116.65 5.47
C ASN A 17 50.55 115.87 5.19
N LEU A 18 49.63 116.45 4.41
CA LEU A 18 48.43 115.76 3.94
C LEU A 18 48.78 114.60 2.99
N ALA A 19 49.76 114.76 2.09
CA ALA A 19 50.22 113.69 1.19
C ALA A 19 50.97 112.56 1.93
N GLU A 20 51.83 112.88 2.91
CA GLU A 20 52.49 111.88 3.76
C GLU A 20 51.49 111.16 4.69
N GLY A 21 50.49 111.86 5.23
CA GLY A 21 49.38 111.28 5.99
C GLY A 21 48.48 110.38 5.12
N ALA A 22 48.16 110.82 3.90
CA ALA A 22 47.43 110.02 2.92
C ALA A 22 48.22 108.77 2.50
N THR A 23 49.54 108.89 2.33
CA THR A 23 50.41 107.75 1.97
C THR A 23 50.42 106.70 3.10
N ARG A 24 50.54 107.12 4.36
CA ARG A 24 50.43 106.21 5.52
C ARG A 24 49.07 105.53 5.61
N ASN A 25 47.98 106.28 5.43
CA ASN A 25 46.62 105.72 5.45
C ASN A 25 46.38 104.72 4.30
N VAL A 26 46.91 104.99 3.10
CA VAL A 26 46.83 104.05 1.96
C VAL A 26 47.67 102.80 2.21
N GLN A 27 48.85 102.91 2.83
CA GLN A 27 49.67 101.75 3.21
C GLN A 27 49.04 100.90 4.32
N GLU A 28 48.44 101.53 5.33
CA GLU A 28 47.73 100.83 6.41
C GLU A 28 46.47 100.14 5.88
N SER A 29 45.71 100.82 5.00
CA SER A 29 44.60 100.20 4.27
C SER A 29 45.05 99.05 3.38
N ALA A 30 46.19 99.16 2.69
CA ALA A 30 46.72 98.09 1.84
C ALA A 30 47.13 96.87 2.68
N GLY A 31 47.73 97.07 3.86
CA GLY A 31 48.04 95.98 4.79
C GLY A 31 46.78 95.25 5.29
N LEU A 32 45.69 95.98 5.57
CA LEU A 32 44.40 95.38 5.93
C LEU A 32 43.77 94.62 4.75
N VAL A 33 43.79 95.18 3.54
CA VAL A 33 43.27 94.50 2.33
C VAL A 33 44.07 93.22 2.05
N GLN A 34 45.39 93.24 2.21
CA GLN A 34 46.26 92.07 2.04
C GLN A 34 45.99 90.99 3.11
N ALA A 35 45.70 91.37 4.36
CA ALA A 35 45.29 90.44 5.40
C ALA A 35 43.94 89.78 5.09
N VAL A 36 42.98 90.54 4.56
CA VAL A 36 41.67 90.02 4.13
C VAL A 36 41.80 89.14 2.88
N GLU A 37 42.68 89.48 1.94
CA GLU A 37 43.01 88.65 0.77
C GLU A 37 43.60 87.28 1.17
N ALA A 38 44.55 87.27 2.11
CA ALA A 38 45.12 86.04 2.65
C ALA A 38 44.06 85.18 3.37
N LEU A 39 43.16 85.81 4.13
CA LEU A 39 42.04 85.14 4.77
C LEU A 39 41.06 84.55 3.74
N ALA A 40 40.71 85.30 2.70
CA ALA A 40 39.83 84.85 1.62
C ALA A 40 40.44 83.66 0.85
N THR A 41 41.73 83.73 0.52
CA THR A 41 42.44 82.63 -0.14
C THR A 41 42.43 81.36 0.70
N ARG A 42 42.64 81.50 2.03
CA ARG A 42 42.59 80.38 2.98
C ARG A 42 41.17 79.83 3.16
N LEU A 43 40.15 80.69 3.15
CA LEU A 43 38.75 80.28 3.20
C LEU A 43 38.33 79.53 1.92
N ALA A 44 38.82 79.95 0.75
CA ALA A 44 38.60 79.26 -0.51
C ALA A 44 39.32 77.89 -0.57
N SER A 45 40.51 77.76 0.03
CA SER A 45 41.18 76.45 0.14
C SER A 45 40.43 75.52 1.09
N THR A 46 39.98 76.01 2.25
CA THR A 46 39.13 75.22 3.18
C THR A 46 37.81 74.80 2.54
N GLY A 47 37.18 75.67 1.72
CA GLY A 47 35.97 75.30 0.97
C GLY A 47 36.21 74.18 -0.06
N ASN A 48 37.37 74.16 -0.73
CA ASN A 48 37.75 73.07 -1.62
C ASN A 48 38.05 71.77 -0.87
N GLU A 49 38.74 71.83 0.28
CA GLU A 49 38.99 70.67 1.14
C GLU A 49 37.67 70.07 1.65
N GLN A 50 36.73 70.92 2.06
CA GLN A 50 35.41 70.49 2.51
C GLN A 50 34.57 69.89 1.38
N ALA A 51 34.70 70.39 0.15
CA ALA A 51 34.11 69.77 -1.04
C ALA A 51 34.72 68.38 -1.33
N ALA A 52 36.05 68.24 -1.26
CA ALA A 52 36.72 66.96 -1.47
C ALA A 52 36.35 65.91 -0.40
N ALA A 53 36.28 66.32 0.87
CA ALA A 53 35.83 65.46 1.96
C ALA A 53 34.35 65.04 1.78
N SER A 54 33.48 65.97 1.39
CA SER A 54 32.06 65.67 1.12
C SER A 54 31.89 64.71 -0.07
N GLU A 55 32.77 64.81 -1.07
CA GLU A 55 32.80 63.91 -2.23
C GLU A 55 33.28 62.50 -1.87
N GLN A 56 34.26 62.36 -0.96
CA GLN A 56 34.66 61.06 -0.41
C GLN A 56 33.52 60.40 0.38
N VAL A 57 32.79 61.17 1.19
CA VAL A 57 31.60 60.67 1.90
C VAL A 57 30.51 60.25 0.91
N ARG A 58 30.28 61.01 -0.16
CA ARG A 58 29.34 60.67 -1.24
C ARG A 58 29.69 59.32 -1.89
N ALA A 59 30.94 59.14 -2.30
CA ALA A 59 31.42 57.89 -2.91
C ALA A 59 31.33 56.69 -1.95
N ALA A 60 31.65 56.89 -0.67
CA ALA A 60 31.48 55.87 0.36
C ALA A 60 30.00 55.49 0.54
N MET A 61 29.08 56.46 0.53
CA MET A 61 27.64 56.20 0.64
C MET A 61 27.05 55.53 -0.60
N GLU A 62 27.58 55.81 -1.80
CA GLU A 62 27.23 55.07 -3.01
C GLU A 62 27.65 53.59 -2.93
N SER A 63 28.85 53.32 -2.39
CA SER A 63 29.30 51.95 -2.14
C SER A 63 28.43 51.23 -1.09
N VAL A 64 28.09 51.91 0.01
CA VAL A 64 27.15 51.37 1.02
C VAL A 64 25.77 51.09 0.40
N ALA A 65 25.24 52.00 -0.41
CA ALA A 65 23.95 51.80 -1.08
C ALA A 65 23.97 50.58 -2.02
N ALA A 66 25.07 50.35 -2.74
CA ALA A 66 25.25 49.18 -3.60
C ALA A 66 25.30 47.87 -2.79
N HIS A 67 26.04 47.83 -1.67
CA HIS A 67 26.08 46.65 -0.79
C HIS A 67 24.75 46.37 -0.10
N VAL A 68 24.01 47.41 0.29
CA VAL A 68 22.65 47.29 0.84
C VAL A 68 21.68 46.74 -0.21
N GLU A 69 21.84 47.12 -1.49
CA GLU A 69 21.04 46.59 -2.60
C GLU A 69 21.34 45.11 -2.88
N GLU A 70 22.61 44.71 -2.90
CA GLU A 70 23.01 43.31 -3.01
C GLU A 70 22.48 42.47 -1.84
N THR A 71 22.59 42.99 -0.61
CA THR A 71 22.02 42.36 0.59
C THR A 71 20.51 42.22 0.48
N GLY A 72 19.81 43.23 -0.04
CA GLY A 72 18.36 43.20 -0.24
C GLY A 72 17.91 42.12 -1.23
N LEU A 73 18.65 41.94 -2.32
CA LEU A 73 18.40 40.85 -3.28
C LEU A 73 18.57 39.47 -2.62
N GLY A 74 19.64 39.27 -1.85
CA GLY A 74 19.89 38.03 -1.12
C GLY A 74 18.80 37.73 -0.07
N VAL A 75 18.33 38.75 0.65
CA VAL A 75 17.23 38.61 1.63
C VAL A 75 15.92 38.22 0.94
N HIS A 76 15.58 38.80 -0.23
CA HIS A 76 14.40 38.40 -0.98
C HIS A 76 14.46 36.97 -1.51
N GLU A 77 15.64 36.53 -1.97
CA GLU A 77 15.86 35.15 -2.40
C GLU A 77 15.72 34.17 -1.23
N LEU A 78 16.23 34.53 -0.05
CA LEU A 78 16.05 33.75 1.17
C LEU A 78 14.58 33.61 1.58
N VAL A 79 13.79 34.70 1.50
CA VAL A 79 12.32 34.65 1.74
C VAL A 79 11.62 33.69 0.77
N ARG A 80 11.98 33.70 -0.52
CA ARG A 80 11.41 32.76 -1.49
C ARG A 80 11.78 31.32 -1.17
N SER A 81 13.05 31.07 -0.86
CA SER A 81 13.52 29.74 -0.48
C SER A 81 12.81 29.20 0.77
N GLN A 82 12.69 30.02 1.82
CA GLN A 82 11.98 29.65 3.05
C GLN A 82 10.50 29.34 2.83
N ARG A 83 9.81 30.09 1.94
CA ARG A 83 8.42 29.78 1.54
C ARG A 83 8.32 28.42 0.83
N THR A 84 9.22 28.15 -0.12
CA THR A 84 9.25 26.85 -0.82
C THR A 84 9.49 25.69 0.15
N VAL A 85 10.37 25.87 1.15
CA VAL A 85 10.60 24.87 2.20
C VAL A 85 9.36 24.69 3.06
N ALA A 86 8.67 25.77 3.45
CA ALA A 86 7.43 25.68 4.23
C ALA A 86 6.31 24.96 3.47
N ASP A 87 6.14 25.23 2.18
CA ASP A 87 5.13 24.59 1.34
C ASP A 87 5.46 23.12 1.09
N SER A 88 6.73 22.80 0.81
CA SER A 88 7.21 21.41 0.70
C SER A 88 6.99 20.63 2.00
N ALA A 89 7.25 21.25 3.15
CA ALA A 89 7.00 20.64 4.45
C ALA A 89 5.50 20.38 4.67
N ARG A 90 4.60 21.31 4.32
CA ARG A 90 3.15 21.04 4.40
C ARG A 90 2.71 19.90 3.50
N GLY A 91 3.26 19.80 2.28
CA GLY A 91 3.00 18.68 1.37
C GLY A 91 3.42 17.34 1.98
N LEU A 92 4.65 17.26 2.49
CA LEU A 92 5.16 16.07 3.17
C LEU A 92 4.38 15.71 4.44
N GLN A 93 3.88 16.71 5.18
CA GLN A 93 3.02 16.47 6.34
C GLN A 93 1.71 15.79 5.91
N GLN A 94 1.04 16.31 4.88
CA GLN A 94 -0.20 15.73 4.36
C GLN A 94 0.01 14.31 3.84
N GLU A 95 1.11 14.04 3.13
CA GLU A 95 1.46 12.70 2.68
C GLU A 95 1.72 11.73 3.84
N ALA A 96 2.42 12.18 4.89
CA ALA A 96 2.69 11.37 6.08
C ALA A 96 1.39 11.05 6.85
N GLU A 97 0.48 12.01 6.97
CA GLU A 97 -0.85 11.81 7.58
C GLU A 97 -1.72 10.86 6.74
N ALA A 98 -1.73 11.02 5.41
CA ALA A 98 -2.42 10.11 4.50
C ALA A 98 -1.86 8.68 4.58
N THR A 99 -0.53 8.55 4.67
CA THR A 99 0.15 7.26 4.84
C THR A 99 -0.24 6.60 6.17
N ALA A 100 -0.30 7.37 7.26
CA ALA A 100 -0.76 6.87 8.55
C ALA A 100 -2.21 6.38 8.49
N GLY A 101 -3.10 7.12 7.82
CA GLY A 101 -4.49 6.70 7.59
C GLY A 101 -4.60 5.42 6.77
N ALA A 102 -3.87 5.32 5.66
CA ALA A 102 -3.84 4.12 4.83
C ALA A 102 -3.32 2.89 5.61
N LEU A 103 -2.27 3.06 6.44
CA LEU A 103 -1.77 2.00 7.30
C LEU A 103 -2.81 1.55 8.34
N GLN A 104 -3.63 2.46 8.86
CA GLN A 104 -4.75 2.10 9.75
C GLN A 104 -5.83 1.29 9.04
N GLU A 105 -6.17 1.63 7.80
CA GLU A 105 -7.13 0.85 6.99
C GLU A 105 -6.59 -0.55 6.66
N VAL A 106 -5.31 -0.66 6.31
CA VAL A 106 -4.64 -1.95 6.10
C VAL A 106 -4.67 -2.76 7.39
N ASN A 107 -4.39 -2.13 8.54
CA ASN A 107 -4.43 -2.79 9.84
C ASN A 107 -5.84 -3.31 10.18
N ALA A 108 -6.88 -2.53 9.88
CA ALA A 108 -8.27 -2.98 10.04
C ALA A 108 -8.59 -4.18 9.14
N SER A 109 -8.10 -4.17 7.89
CA SER A 109 -8.26 -5.28 6.94
C SER A 109 -7.53 -6.54 7.42
N VAL A 110 -6.28 -6.42 7.88
CA VAL A 110 -5.49 -7.51 8.47
C VAL A 110 -6.19 -8.09 9.70
N SER A 111 -6.76 -7.25 10.56
CA SER A 111 -7.57 -7.70 11.70
C SER A 111 -8.83 -8.47 11.26
N GLY A 112 -9.46 -8.07 10.15
CA GLY A 112 -10.58 -8.79 9.54
C GLY A 112 -10.17 -10.19 9.09
N VAL A 113 -9.10 -10.29 8.29
CA VAL A 113 -8.56 -11.58 7.82
C VAL A 113 -8.11 -12.46 8.97
N ARG A 114 -7.54 -11.88 10.04
CA ARG A 114 -7.18 -12.63 11.25
C ARG A 114 -8.40 -13.27 11.90
N LYS A 115 -9.50 -12.52 12.00
CA LYS A 115 -10.77 -13.02 12.54
C LYS A 115 -11.32 -14.15 11.66
N ASP A 116 -11.23 -14.01 10.35
CA ASP A 116 -11.65 -15.06 9.40
C ASP A 116 -10.79 -16.31 9.53
N ALA A 117 -9.47 -16.17 9.68
CA ALA A 117 -8.57 -17.30 9.94
C ALA A 117 -8.89 -18.01 11.26
N ALA A 118 -9.24 -17.25 12.32
CA ALA A 118 -9.69 -17.83 13.58
C ALA A 118 -11.03 -18.57 13.44
N HIS A 119 -11.99 -18.00 12.71
CA HIS A 119 -13.26 -18.66 12.40
C HIS A 119 -13.06 -19.92 11.56
N LEU A 120 -12.16 -19.90 10.58
CA LEU A 120 -11.84 -21.06 9.76
C LEU A 120 -11.21 -22.18 10.60
N ALA A 121 -10.30 -21.86 11.51
CA ALA A 121 -9.73 -22.82 12.44
C ALA A 121 -10.79 -23.45 13.36
N ALA A 122 -11.71 -22.64 13.90
CA ALA A 122 -12.81 -23.12 14.75
C ALA A 122 -13.83 -23.96 13.95
N SER A 123 -14.16 -23.54 12.72
CA SER A 123 -15.03 -24.30 11.82
C SER A 123 -14.39 -25.63 11.44
N SER A 124 -13.07 -25.66 11.20
CA SER A 124 -12.33 -26.86 10.90
C SER A 124 -12.31 -27.84 12.08
N ASP A 125 -12.22 -27.33 13.32
CA ASP A 125 -12.37 -28.13 14.55
C ASP A 125 -13.77 -28.73 14.68
N ALA A 126 -14.82 -27.96 14.38
CA ALA A 126 -16.18 -28.46 14.34
C ALA A 126 -16.37 -29.54 13.26
N THR A 127 -15.85 -29.32 12.05
CA THR A 127 -15.90 -30.29 10.96
C THR A 127 -15.18 -31.59 11.33
N ALA A 128 -13.99 -31.51 11.94
CA ALA A 128 -13.27 -32.69 12.42
C ALA A 128 -14.09 -33.49 13.45
N ALA A 129 -14.71 -32.82 14.42
CA ALA A 129 -15.59 -33.47 15.40
C ALA A 129 -16.81 -34.15 14.76
N THR A 130 -17.43 -33.51 13.76
CA THR A 130 -18.54 -34.12 13.00
C THR A 130 -18.07 -35.32 12.18
N LEU A 131 -16.90 -35.26 11.54
CA LEU A 131 -16.34 -36.37 10.79
C LEU A 131 -16.05 -37.56 11.70
N GLU A 132 -15.50 -37.35 12.91
CA GLU A 132 -15.31 -38.41 13.90
C GLU A 132 -16.63 -39.06 14.34
N GLN A 133 -17.70 -38.27 14.47
CA GLN A 133 -19.03 -38.80 14.77
C GLN A 133 -19.58 -39.63 13.60
N VAL A 134 -19.43 -39.17 12.36
CA VAL A 134 -19.82 -39.93 11.16
C VAL A 134 -19.00 -41.22 11.05
N THR A 135 -17.70 -41.18 11.32
CA THR A 135 -16.85 -42.39 11.35
C THR A 135 -17.35 -43.41 12.37
N ARG A 136 -17.76 -42.98 13.56
CA ARG A 136 -18.38 -43.87 14.56
C ARG A 136 -19.70 -44.46 14.05
N SER A 137 -20.53 -43.66 13.40
CA SER A 137 -21.79 -44.13 12.82
C SER A 137 -21.57 -45.15 11.69
N VAL A 138 -20.64 -44.89 10.77
CA VAL A 138 -20.29 -45.81 9.68
C VAL A 138 -19.76 -47.14 10.21
N LYS A 139 -18.93 -47.11 11.26
CA LYS A 139 -18.51 -48.34 11.96
C LYS A 139 -19.69 -49.11 12.56
N GLY A 140 -20.67 -48.42 13.14
CA GLY A 140 -21.89 -49.05 13.66
C GLY A 140 -22.74 -49.69 12.57
N VAL A 141 -22.88 -49.03 11.40
CA VAL A 141 -23.61 -49.60 10.25
C VAL A 141 -22.88 -50.84 9.69
N SER A 142 -21.55 -50.82 9.63
CA SER A 142 -20.76 -51.99 9.21
C SER A 142 -20.96 -53.18 10.14
N ALA A 143 -20.89 -52.96 11.46
CA ALA A 143 -21.15 -54.02 12.45
C ALA A 143 -22.57 -54.61 12.32
N ASN A 144 -23.59 -53.75 12.14
CA ASN A 144 -24.96 -54.22 11.92
C ASN A 144 -25.10 -55.02 10.62
N ALA A 145 -24.35 -54.68 9.56
CA ALA A 145 -24.36 -55.43 8.31
C ALA A 145 -23.68 -56.81 8.46
N GLU A 146 -22.61 -56.89 9.24
CA GLU A 146 -21.97 -58.17 9.60
C GLU A 146 -22.90 -59.07 10.42
N ASP A 147 -23.59 -58.53 11.43
CA ASP A 147 -24.58 -59.26 12.24
C ASP A 147 -25.77 -59.73 11.40
N LEU A 148 -26.23 -58.91 10.45
CA LEU A 148 -27.29 -59.26 9.52
C LEU A 148 -26.87 -60.38 8.56
N ALA A 149 -25.62 -60.37 8.09
CA ALA A 149 -25.07 -61.44 7.25
C ALA A 149 -25.01 -62.77 8.03
N ALA A 150 -24.52 -62.75 9.27
CA ALA A 150 -24.47 -63.92 10.14
C ALA A 150 -25.87 -64.50 10.43
N SER A 151 -26.85 -63.63 10.74
CA SER A 151 -28.24 -64.03 10.96
C SER A 151 -28.89 -64.64 9.70
N SER A 152 -28.52 -64.13 8.52
CA SER A 152 -29.02 -64.64 7.24
C SER A 152 -28.44 -66.03 6.90
N GLU A 153 -27.19 -66.30 7.26
CA GLU A 153 -26.57 -67.64 7.15
C GLU A 153 -27.24 -68.66 8.07
N GLU A 154 -27.57 -68.27 9.30
CA GLU A 154 -28.29 -69.13 10.26
C GLU A 154 -29.71 -69.45 9.77
N LEU A 155 -30.43 -68.45 9.24
CA LEU A 155 -31.73 -68.64 8.57
C LEU A 155 -31.64 -69.59 7.37
N LEU A 156 -30.58 -69.49 6.56
CA LEU A 156 -30.36 -70.41 5.44
C LEU A 156 -30.15 -71.85 5.93
N ALA A 157 -29.37 -72.05 6.99
CA ALA A 157 -29.18 -73.36 7.59
C ALA A 157 -30.51 -73.96 8.09
N SER A 158 -31.30 -73.17 8.83
CA SER A 158 -32.61 -73.59 9.36
C SER A 158 -33.62 -73.92 8.24
N MET A 159 -33.66 -73.14 7.16
CA MET A 159 -34.52 -73.43 6.01
C MET A 159 -34.11 -74.71 5.27
N THR A 160 -32.81 -75.01 5.22
CA THR A 160 -32.29 -76.23 4.58
C THR A 160 -32.70 -77.47 5.37
N GLU A 161 -32.65 -77.40 6.70
CA GLU A 161 -33.14 -78.44 7.61
C GLU A 161 -34.66 -78.63 7.47
N MET A 162 -35.42 -77.52 7.42
CA MET A 162 -36.87 -77.57 7.24
C MET A 162 -37.27 -78.21 5.90
N ASN A 163 -36.53 -77.94 4.82
CA ASN A 163 -36.72 -78.62 3.53
C ASN A 163 -36.52 -80.14 3.62
N ALA A 164 -35.53 -80.60 4.41
CA ALA A 164 -35.30 -82.03 4.64
C ALA A 164 -36.47 -82.68 5.41
N THR A 165 -37.03 -81.98 6.41
CA THR A 165 -38.19 -82.48 7.17
C THR A 165 -39.46 -82.58 6.32
N VAL A 166 -39.71 -81.61 5.43
CA VAL A 166 -40.85 -81.64 4.49
C VAL A 166 -40.70 -82.80 3.50
N ALA A 167 -39.48 -83.10 3.04
CA ALA A 167 -39.21 -84.24 2.17
C ALA A 167 -39.48 -85.61 2.86
N ASP A 168 -39.12 -85.75 4.14
CA ASP A 168 -39.43 -86.97 4.93
C ASP A 168 -40.94 -87.18 5.09
N LEU A 169 -41.69 -86.10 5.39
CA LEU A 169 -43.14 -86.14 5.49
C LEU A 169 -43.84 -86.53 4.16
N VAL A 170 -43.32 -86.07 3.02
CA VAL A 170 -43.82 -86.46 1.70
C VAL A 170 -43.64 -87.97 1.45
N SER A 171 -42.51 -88.54 1.87
CA SER A 171 -42.25 -89.98 1.79
C SER A 171 -43.22 -90.80 2.66
N ARG A 172 -43.50 -90.34 3.89
CA ARG A 172 -44.49 -90.97 4.79
C ARG A 172 -45.93 -90.89 4.28
N ASN A 173 -46.30 -89.82 3.57
CA ASN A 173 -47.62 -89.69 2.95
C ASN A 173 -47.81 -90.70 1.79
N GLN A 174 -46.73 -91.02 1.06
CA GLN A 174 -46.77 -92.04 0.00
C GLN A 174 -46.93 -93.46 0.54
N SER A 175 -46.33 -93.79 1.69
CA SER A 175 -46.52 -95.10 2.33
C SER A 175 -47.92 -95.27 2.93
N SER A 176 -48.50 -94.20 3.48
CA SER A 176 -49.89 -94.22 3.97
C SER A 176 -50.91 -94.44 2.85
N ALA A 177 -50.63 -94.01 1.62
CA ALA A 177 -51.49 -94.23 0.46
C ALA A 177 -51.52 -95.71 0.02
N ALA A 178 -50.39 -96.42 0.14
CA ALA A 178 -50.27 -97.84 -0.21
C ALA A 178 -51.04 -98.77 0.77
N ALA A 179 -51.09 -98.44 2.06
CA ALA A 179 -51.83 -99.21 3.06
C ALA A 179 -53.36 -99.17 2.86
N THR A 180 -53.89 -98.07 2.30
CA THR A 180 -55.31 -97.93 1.95
C THR A 180 -55.75 -98.77 0.74
N GLU A 181 -54.84 -99.12 -0.17
CA GLU A 181 -55.14 -100.00 -1.31
C GLU A 181 -55.25 -101.49 -0.91
N GLU A 182 -54.54 -101.92 0.13
CA GLU A 182 -54.54 -103.30 0.62
C GLU A 182 -55.84 -103.66 1.38
N VAL A 183 -56.42 -102.71 2.12
CA VAL A 183 -57.70 -102.89 2.84
C VAL A 183 -58.89 -102.98 1.86
N ALA A 184 -58.81 -102.33 0.70
CA ALA A 184 -59.86 -102.39 -0.32
C ALA A 184 -59.96 -103.77 -0.99
N ALA A 185 -58.83 -104.48 -1.16
CA ALA A 185 -58.79 -105.80 -1.79
C ALA A 185 -59.35 -106.94 -0.91
N THR A 186 -59.33 -106.80 0.42
CA THR A 186 -59.83 -107.83 1.35
C THR A 186 -61.36 -107.83 1.52
N SER A 187 -62.05 -106.75 1.12
CA SER A 187 -63.51 -106.62 1.21
C SER A 187 -64.27 -107.24 0.03
N GLU A 188 -63.59 -107.55 -1.08
CA GLU A 188 -64.19 -108.13 -2.30
C GLU A 188 -64.38 -109.67 -2.24
N GLU A 189 -63.64 -110.35 -1.36
CA GLU A 189 -63.71 -111.81 -1.14
C GLU A 189 -64.93 -112.24 -0.30
N MET A 190 -65.34 -111.44 0.70
CA MET A 190 -66.53 -111.74 1.53
C MET A 190 -67.85 -111.74 0.75
N ALA A 191 -67.92 -111.00 -0.37
CA ALA A 191 -69.13 -110.90 -1.20
C ALA A 191 -69.47 -112.19 -1.96
N LYS A 192 -68.53 -113.12 -2.14
CA LYS A 192 -68.72 -114.35 -2.93
C LYS A 192 -69.31 -115.53 -2.16
N GLY A 193 -69.37 -115.47 -0.83
CA GLY A 193 -69.89 -116.56 0.02
C GLY A 193 -71.42 -116.68 0.13
N ILE A 194 -72.19 -115.64 -0.24
CA ILE A 194 -73.63 -115.53 0.04
C ILE A 194 -74.52 -116.14 -1.07
N VAL A 195 -73.95 -116.61 -2.18
CA VAL A 195 -74.72 -117.10 -3.35
C VAL A 195 -75.22 -118.56 -3.22
N ARG A 196 -74.83 -119.31 -2.18
CA ARG A 196 -75.14 -120.77 -2.10
C ARG A 196 -76.37 -121.18 -1.27
N LEU A 197 -77.14 -120.26 -0.69
CA LEU A 197 -78.26 -120.62 0.20
C LEU A 197 -79.67 -120.31 -0.36
N SER A 198 -79.79 -119.87 -1.62
CA SER A 198 -81.05 -119.38 -2.20
C SER A 198 -81.89 -120.43 -2.96
N ALA A 199 -81.62 -121.73 -2.80
CA ALA A 199 -82.24 -122.75 -3.65
C ALA A 199 -83.48 -123.47 -3.05
N ASP A 200 -83.84 -123.27 -1.77
CA ASP A 200 -84.97 -124.02 -1.17
C ASP A 200 -86.09 -123.12 -0.62
N SER A 201 -87.22 -123.18 -1.35
CA SER A 201 -88.59 -123.29 -0.84
C SER A 201 -89.45 -122.03 -0.62
N GLN A 202 -90.42 -121.93 -1.52
CA GLN A 202 -91.47 -120.95 -1.74
C GLN A 202 -92.83 -121.45 -1.18
N SER A 203 -93.69 -120.55 -0.68
CA SER A 203 -95.19 -120.62 -0.61
C SER A 203 -95.93 -120.79 0.75
N VAL A 204 -97.03 -120.02 0.84
CA VAL A 204 -98.20 -119.99 1.77
C VAL A 204 -97.99 -119.22 3.10
N GLY A 205 -98.57 -118.05 3.38
CA GLY A 205 -99.70 -117.35 2.76
C GLY A 205 -100.98 -117.52 3.58
N GLU A 206 -101.20 -116.61 4.54
CA GLU A 206 -102.49 -116.27 5.17
C GLU A 206 -103.02 -117.32 6.19
N ARG A 207 -103.40 -117.05 7.46
CA ARG A 207 -104.43 -116.05 7.80
C ARG A 207 -104.83 -115.86 9.30
N VAL A 208 -104.03 -116.09 10.35
CA VAL A 208 -104.52 -115.76 11.74
C VAL A 208 -103.55 -114.91 12.57
N SER A 209 -103.23 -113.77 11.98
CA SER A 209 -102.35 -112.68 12.41
C SER A 209 -103.07 -111.57 13.21
N GLN A 210 -103.70 -111.79 14.37
CA GLN A 210 -104.44 -110.66 14.98
C GLN A 210 -104.29 -110.33 16.48
N VAL A 211 -103.62 -111.10 17.34
CA VAL A 211 -103.55 -110.70 18.77
C VAL A 211 -102.13 -110.55 19.34
N SER A 212 -101.08 -111.10 18.71
CA SER A 212 -99.71 -111.03 19.26
C SER A 212 -98.89 -109.78 18.87
N ASN A 213 -99.40 -108.97 17.93
CA ASN A 213 -98.68 -107.81 17.37
C ASN A 213 -98.59 -106.57 18.28
N ALA A 214 -99.29 -106.55 19.42
CA ALA A 214 -99.32 -105.37 20.29
C ALA A 214 -98.12 -105.28 21.27
N VAL A 215 -97.53 -106.41 21.68
CA VAL A 215 -96.51 -106.44 22.75
C VAL A 215 -95.07 -106.33 22.21
N VAL A 216 -94.82 -106.73 20.96
CA VAL A 216 -93.49 -106.62 20.31
C VAL A 216 -93.21 -105.18 19.79
N ASN A 217 -94.24 -104.39 19.50
CA ASN A 217 -94.05 -103.03 18.96
C ASN A 217 -93.49 -102.03 19.99
N ILE A 218 -93.70 -102.23 21.29
CA ILE A 218 -93.17 -101.35 22.35
C ILE A 218 -91.65 -101.54 22.53
N GLY A 219 -91.13 -102.76 22.39
CA GLY A 219 -89.69 -103.04 22.46
C GLY A 219 -88.89 -102.47 21.29
N ARG A 220 -89.50 -102.35 20.11
CA ARG A 220 -88.86 -101.77 18.91
C ARG A 220 -88.72 -100.24 19.03
N VAL A 221 -89.74 -99.54 19.51
CA VAL A 221 -89.70 -98.06 19.70
C VAL A 221 -88.66 -97.66 20.75
N LEU A 222 -88.50 -98.44 21.82
CA LEU A 222 -87.46 -98.19 22.83
C LEU A 222 -86.03 -98.35 22.29
N GLY A 223 -85.81 -99.29 21.35
CA GLY A 223 -84.52 -99.46 20.68
C GLY A 223 -84.21 -98.41 19.60
N GLU A 224 -85.23 -97.77 19.03
CA GLU A 224 -85.08 -96.61 18.13
C GLU A 224 -84.70 -95.34 18.92
N VAL A 225 -85.39 -95.05 20.03
CA VAL A 225 -85.06 -93.90 20.90
C VAL A 225 -83.67 -94.02 21.54
N ALA A 226 -83.20 -95.23 21.86
CA ALA A 226 -81.84 -95.45 22.35
C ALA A 226 -80.75 -95.12 21.30
N ARG A 227 -81.00 -95.45 20.02
CA ARG A 227 -80.09 -95.12 18.90
C ARG A 227 -80.11 -93.63 18.58
N ASP A 228 -81.27 -92.99 18.66
CA ASP A 228 -81.39 -91.55 18.47
C ASP A 228 -80.70 -90.77 19.60
N ALA A 229 -80.81 -91.21 20.85
CA ALA A 229 -80.10 -90.62 21.98
C ALA A 229 -78.57 -90.75 21.86
N ALA A 230 -78.06 -91.88 21.36
CA ALA A 230 -76.63 -92.06 21.11
C ALA A 230 -76.12 -91.17 19.95
N SER A 231 -76.92 -91.01 18.89
CA SER A 231 -76.60 -90.10 17.78
C SER A 231 -76.62 -88.64 18.22
N MET A 232 -77.57 -88.26 19.07
CA MET A 232 -77.67 -86.92 19.66
C MET A 232 -76.50 -86.64 20.61
N ALA A 233 -76.01 -87.63 21.37
CA ALA A 233 -74.80 -87.50 22.20
C ALA A 233 -73.56 -87.14 21.36
N SER A 234 -73.37 -87.85 20.24
CA SER A 234 -72.26 -87.59 19.30
C SER A 234 -72.37 -86.18 18.68
N GLY A 235 -73.58 -85.77 18.26
CA GLY A 235 -73.81 -84.42 17.71
C GLY A 235 -73.56 -83.29 18.72
N VAL A 236 -73.91 -83.49 19.99
CA VAL A 236 -73.63 -82.52 21.08
C VAL A 236 -72.12 -82.42 21.35
N GLU A 237 -71.40 -83.54 21.32
CA GLU A 237 -69.93 -83.56 21.50
C GLU A 237 -69.20 -82.83 20.36
N GLN A 238 -69.65 -83.04 19.12
CA GLN A 238 -69.15 -82.31 17.96
C GLN A 238 -69.44 -80.81 18.05
N THR A 239 -70.63 -80.42 18.53
CA THR A 239 -71.00 -79.01 18.75
C THR A 239 -70.17 -78.37 19.89
N ALA A 240 -69.82 -79.13 20.92
CA ALA A 240 -68.95 -78.64 21.99
C ALA A 240 -67.53 -78.35 21.49
N SER A 241 -66.95 -79.26 20.70
CA SER A 241 -65.63 -79.08 20.09
C SER A 241 -65.55 -77.86 19.17
N THR A 242 -66.55 -77.67 18.29
CA THR A 242 -66.58 -76.50 17.39
C THR A 242 -66.77 -75.19 18.17
N THR A 243 -67.51 -75.21 19.28
CA THR A 243 -67.66 -74.04 20.15
C THR A 243 -66.36 -73.67 20.87
N GLU A 244 -65.56 -74.66 21.27
CA GLU A 244 -64.23 -74.43 21.86
C GLU A 244 -63.22 -73.89 20.83
N GLU A 245 -63.27 -74.37 19.59
CA GLU A 245 -62.47 -73.83 18.48
C GLU A 245 -62.87 -72.39 18.15
N LEU A 246 -64.17 -72.09 18.11
CA LEU A 246 -64.68 -70.74 17.91
C LEU A 246 -64.19 -69.80 19.03
N ALA A 247 -64.27 -70.22 20.29
CA ALA A 247 -63.81 -69.44 21.44
C ALA A 247 -62.29 -69.16 21.43
N ARG A 248 -61.49 -70.10 20.91
CA ARG A 248 -60.05 -69.91 20.69
C ARG A 248 -59.77 -68.95 19.55
N SER A 249 -60.48 -69.08 18.43
CA SER A 249 -60.36 -68.21 17.26
C SER A 249 -60.72 -66.76 17.57
N VAL A 250 -61.86 -66.53 18.25
CA VAL A 250 -62.30 -65.19 18.68
C VAL A 250 -61.27 -64.52 19.59
N ARG A 251 -60.65 -65.28 20.51
CA ARG A 251 -59.54 -64.77 21.35
C ARG A 251 -58.32 -64.37 20.51
N GLY A 252 -57.93 -65.20 19.56
CA GLY A 252 -56.81 -64.89 18.66
C GLY A 252 -57.05 -63.63 17.84
N VAL A 253 -58.25 -63.44 17.27
CA VAL A 253 -58.61 -62.24 16.52
C VAL A 253 -58.66 -60.99 17.42
N ALA A 254 -59.17 -61.11 18.65
CA ALA A 254 -59.19 -60.00 19.61
C ALA A 254 -57.78 -59.55 20.02
N GLU A 255 -56.86 -60.49 20.20
CA GLU A 255 -55.46 -60.21 20.51
C GLU A 255 -54.76 -59.53 19.33
N HIS A 256 -54.95 -60.03 18.11
CA HIS A 256 -54.45 -59.37 16.90
C HIS A 256 -55.00 -57.96 16.69
N ALA A 257 -56.27 -57.71 17.03
CA ALA A 257 -56.85 -56.37 16.97
C ALA A 257 -56.18 -55.39 17.95
N ARG A 258 -55.84 -55.85 19.17
CA ARG A 258 -55.10 -55.04 20.15
C ARG A 258 -53.65 -54.77 19.75
N THR A 259 -52.96 -55.77 19.20
CA THR A 259 -51.60 -55.54 18.69
C THR A 259 -51.62 -54.57 17.52
N LEU A 260 -52.66 -54.62 16.67
CA LEU A 260 -52.85 -53.66 15.59
C LEU A 260 -53.12 -52.23 16.09
N GLU A 261 -53.94 -52.03 17.14
CA GLU A 261 -54.08 -50.72 17.82
C GLU A 261 -52.74 -50.19 18.34
N THR A 262 -51.94 -51.05 18.96
CA THR A 262 -50.63 -50.67 19.52
C THR A 262 -49.65 -50.30 18.41
N HIS A 263 -49.64 -51.05 17.30
CA HIS A 263 -48.84 -50.73 16.12
C HIS A 263 -49.29 -49.44 15.45
N ALA A 264 -50.60 -49.20 15.31
CA ALA A 264 -51.12 -47.95 14.78
C ALA A 264 -50.70 -46.74 15.64
N ALA A 265 -50.75 -46.86 16.98
CA ALA A 265 -50.26 -45.81 17.87
C ALA A 265 -48.75 -45.54 17.69
N SER A 266 -47.95 -46.61 17.57
CA SER A 266 -46.50 -46.50 17.31
C SER A 266 -46.22 -45.84 15.94
N THR A 267 -46.95 -46.24 14.90
CA THR A 267 -46.85 -45.63 13.56
C THR A 267 -47.25 -44.14 13.57
N ALA A 268 -48.20 -43.72 14.40
CA ALA A 268 -48.54 -42.31 14.52
C ALA A 268 -47.36 -41.49 15.05
N SER A 269 -46.70 -42.00 16.11
CA SER A 269 -45.52 -41.34 16.70
C SER A 269 -44.36 -41.23 15.72
N THR A 270 -44.08 -42.28 14.94
CA THR A 270 -42.99 -42.24 13.95
C THR A 270 -43.32 -41.30 12.80
N VAL A 271 -44.58 -41.22 12.37
CA VAL A 271 -45.02 -40.28 11.33
C VAL A 271 -44.89 -38.82 11.80
N GLU A 272 -45.14 -38.53 13.09
CA GLU A 272 -44.90 -37.19 13.67
C GLU A 272 -43.40 -36.83 13.68
N GLU A 273 -42.52 -37.76 14.06
CA GLU A 273 -41.06 -37.56 14.00
C GLU A 273 -40.57 -37.28 12.57
N VAL A 274 -41.06 -38.05 11.60
CA VAL A 274 -40.71 -37.85 10.18
C VAL A 274 -41.26 -36.52 9.67
N ALA A 275 -42.44 -36.09 10.10
CA ALA A 275 -42.99 -34.78 9.74
C ALA A 275 -42.12 -33.62 10.26
N ALA A 276 -41.68 -33.68 11.51
CA ALA A 276 -40.76 -32.69 12.08
C ALA A 276 -39.43 -32.65 11.29
N SER A 277 -38.89 -33.81 10.92
CA SER A 277 -37.67 -33.88 10.10
C SER A 277 -37.86 -33.29 8.70
N VAL A 278 -39.01 -33.53 8.05
CA VAL A 278 -39.32 -32.94 6.73
C VAL A 278 -39.43 -31.41 6.81
N GLU A 279 -40.02 -30.86 7.88
CA GLU A 279 -40.06 -29.40 8.10
C GLU A 279 -38.65 -28.81 8.30
N GLU A 280 -37.79 -29.49 9.06
CA GLU A 280 -36.40 -29.07 9.27
C GLU A 280 -35.58 -29.10 7.96
N VAL A 281 -35.75 -30.14 7.14
CA VAL A 281 -35.10 -30.24 5.82
C VAL A 281 -35.60 -29.13 4.90
N ALA A 282 -36.90 -28.82 4.89
CA ALA A 282 -37.46 -27.73 4.09
C ALA A 282 -36.86 -26.37 4.49
N ALA A 283 -36.82 -26.06 5.79
CA ALA A 283 -36.22 -24.82 6.30
C ALA A 283 -34.71 -24.72 5.97
N THR A 284 -33.99 -25.84 6.09
CA THR A 284 -32.57 -25.90 5.73
C THR A 284 -32.36 -25.71 4.22
N SER A 285 -33.26 -26.24 3.39
CA SER A 285 -33.22 -26.07 1.93
C SER A 285 -33.41 -24.61 1.51
N GLU A 286 -34.37 -23.90 2.12
CA GLU A 286 -34.58 -22.45 1.90
C GLU A 286 -33.35 -21.64 2.31
N LYS A 287 -32.77 -21.95 3.49
CA LYS A 287 -31.54 -21.30 3.96
C LYS A 287 -30.38 -21.54 3.01
N ASN A 288 -30.21 -22.77 2.51
CA ASN A 288 -29.19 -23.10 1.54
C ASN A 288 -29.39 -22.33 0.23
N ALA A 289 -30.62 -22.18 -0.25
CA ALA A 289 -30.90 -21.38 -1.45
C ALA A 289 -30.46 -19.91 -1.28
N ALA A 290 -30.75 -19.30 -0.13
CA ALA A 290 -30.32 -17.94 0.17
C ALA A 290 -28.78 -17.79 0.25
N VAL A 291 -28.09 -18.78 0.84
CA VAL A 291 -26.62 -18.80 0.89
C VAL A 291 -26.03 -18.94 -0.52
N VAL A 292 -26.62 -19.77 -1.37
CA VAL A 292 -26.15 -19.92 -2.76
C VAL A 292 -26.34 -18.62 -3.55
N ASP A 293 -27.43 -17.89 -3.33
CA ASP A 293 -27.65 -16.58 -3.96
C ASP A 293 -26.61 -15.54 -3.51
N ALA A 294 -26.31 -15.49 -2.20
CA ALA A 294 -25.26 -14.63 -1.67
C ALA A 294 -23.88 -15.00 -2.24
N ASN A 295 -23.56 -16.30 -2.31
CA ASN A 295 -22.30 -16.79 -2.88
C ASN A 295 -22.17 -16.38 -4.35
N ALA A 296 -23.24 -16.49 -5.15
CA ALA A 296 -23.20 -16.08 -6.55
C ALA A 296 -22.80 -14.61 -6.73
N ALA A 297 -23.34 -13.70 -5.90
CA ALA A 297 -22.96 -12.28 -5.94
C ALA A 297 -21.48 -12.07 -5.58
N THR A 298 -20.98 -12.77 -4.56
CA THR A 298 -19.55 -12.69 -4.18
C THR A 298 -18.62 -13.25 -5.25
N ILE A 299 -19.02 -14.32 -5.94
CA ILE A 299 -18.26 -14.93 -7.03
C ILE A 299 -18.15 -13.97 -8.23
N GLU A 300 -19.23 -13.29 -8.58
CA GLU A 300 -19.19 -12.26 -9.64
C GLU A 300 -18.26 -11.10 -9.27
N GLN A 301 -18.30 -10.66 -8.01
CA GLN A 301 -17.38 -9.63 -7.53
C GLN A 301 -15.93 -10.09 -7.57
N LEU A 302 -15.66 -11.35 -7.19
CA LEU A 302 -14.33 -11.95 -7.26
C LEU A 302 -13.81 -11.99 -8.72
N ALA A 303 -14.65 -12.39 -9.67
CA ALA A 303 -14.29 -12.41 -11.09
C ALA A 303 -13.93 -11.00 -11.61
N ARG A 304 -14.73 -9.97 -11.26
CA ARG A 304 -14.43 -8.57 -11.60
C ARG A 304 -13.14 -8.09 -10.96
N SER A 305 -12.91 -8.42 -9.69
CA SER A 305 -11.69 -8.06 -8.96
C SER A 305 -10.46 -8.69 -9.59
N ALA A 306 -10.53 -9.98 -9.92
CA ALA A 306 -9.44 -10.70 -10.59
C ALA A 306 -9.09 -10.05 -11.94
N GLN A 307 -10.08 -9.66 -12.75
CA GLN A 307 -9.84 -8.91 -13.99
C GLN A 307 -9.21 -7.54 -13.76
N ALA A 308 -9.64 -6.81 -12.74
CA ALA A 308 -9.05 -5.51 -12.39
C ALA A 308 -7.58 -5.65 -11.97
N VAL A 309 -7.26 -6.66 -11.15
CA VAL A 309 -5.89 -6.98 -10.73
C VAL A 309 -5.01 -7.37 -11.93
N ALA A 310 -5.54 -8.16 -12.87
CA ALA A 310 -4.81 -8.53 -14.09
C ALA A 310 -4.42 -7.28 -14.92
N ARG A 311 -5.36 -6.34 -15.11
CA ARG A 311 -5.09 -5.07 -15.81
C ARG A 311 -4.10 -4.18 -15.07
N ALA A 312 -4.20 -4.11 -13.74
CA ALA A 312 -3.25 -3.35 -12.93
C ALA A 312 -1.83 -3.92 -13.05
N ALA A 313 -1.69 -5.24 -13.03
CA ALA A 313 -0.41 -5.91 -13.23
C ALA A 313 0.19 -5.66 -14.63
N GLU A 314 -0.65 -5.64 -15.67
CA GLU A 314 -0.23 -5.30 -17.04
C GLU A 314 0.26 -3.85 -17.15
N SER A 315 -0.41 -2.92 -16.46
CA SER A 315 0.03 -1.52 -16.36
C SER A 315 1.36 -1.39 -15.60
N ILE A 316 1.55 -2.15 -14.52
CA ILE A 316 2.81 -2.20 -13.76
C ILE A 316 3.95 -2.69 -14.66
N ASN A 317 3.73 -3.75 -15.44
CA ASN A 317 4.74 -4.26 -16.38
C ASN A 317 5.11 -3.22 -17.45
N THR A 318 4.12 -2.50 -17.99
CA THR A 318 4.36 -1.42 -18.95
C THR A 318 5.18 -0.29 -18.32
N LEU A 319 4.85 0.09 -17.08
CA LEU A 319 5.60 1.12 -16.34
C LEU A 319 7.02 0.67 -16.02
N ALA A 320 7.21 -0.60 -15.65
CA ALA A 320 8.52 -1.20 -15.42
C ALA A 320 9.37 -1.18 -16.69
N ALA A 321 8.81 -1.51 -17.86
CA ALA A 321 9.50 -1.41 -19.14
C ALA A 321 9.94 0.04 -19.46
N GLY A 322 9.08 1.03 -19.16
CA GLY A 322 9.41 2.45 -19.25
C GLY A 322 10.56 2.85 -18.30
N SER A 323 10.49 2.40 -17.04
CA SER A 323 11.52 2.65 -16.02
C SER A 323 12.87 2.03 -16.39
N ALA A 324 12.87 0.83 -16.98
CA ALA A 324 14.09 0.17 -17.46
C ALA A 324 14.76 0.98 -18.59
N THR A 325 13.95 1.51 -19.52
CA THR A 325 14.43 2.39 -20.59
C THR A 325 15.03 3.68 -20.02
N ALA A 326 14.34 4.32 -19.07
CA ALA A 326 14.82 5.53 -18.41
C ALA A 326 16.12 5.28 -17.62
N SER A 327 16.24 4.14 -16.96
CA SER A 327 17.46 3.73 -16.24
C SER A 327 18.65 3.56 -17.20
N ALA A 328 18.45 2.95 -18.36
CA ALA A 328 19.49 2.82 -19.38
C ALA A 328 19.93 4.19 -19.94
N GLN A 329 18.99 5.12 -20.13
CA GLN A 329 19.32 6.49 -20.54
C GLN A 329 20.10 7.24 -19.45
N LEU A 330 19.71 7.09 -18.17
CA LEU A 330 20.43 7.67 -17.04
C LEU A 330 21.85 7.11 -16.91
N GLU A 331 22.04 5.80 -17.12
CA GLU A 331 23.37 5.20 -17.10
C GLU A 331 24.27 5.82 -18.17
N SER A 332 23.76 5.95 -19.40
CA SER A 332 24.48 6.59 -20.51
C SER A 332 24.82 8.05 -20.21
N SER A 333 23.86 8.81 -19.68
CA SER A 333 24.06 10.21 -19.29
C SER A 333 25.11 10.35 -18.19
N THR A 334 25.09 9.48 -17.18
CA THR A 334 26.03 9.51 -16.06
C THR A 334 27.44 9.17 -16.52
N ARG A 335 27.61 8.20 -17.43
CA ARG A 335 28.92 7.91 -18.06
C ARG A 335 29.45 9.12 -18.83
N ARG A 336 28.57 9.85 -19.53
CA ARG A 336 28.96 11.06 -20.26
C ARG A 336 29.35 12.20 -19.31
N VAL A 337 28.67 12.37 -18.18
CA VAL A 337 29.09 13.32 -17.13
C VAL A 337 30.46 12.94 -16.58
N ALA A 338 30.71 11.66 -16.29
CA ALA A 338 32.02 11.20 -15.83
C ALA A 338 33.14 11.53 -16.83
N GLN A 339 32.90 11.32 -18.13
CA GLN A 339 33.84 11.72 -19.19
C GLN A 339 34.09 13.24 -19.19
N MET A 340 33.03 14.05 -19.17
CA MET A 340 33.14 15.52 -19.14
C MET A 340 33.91 16.02 -17.91
N THR A 341 33.76 15.32 -16.78
CA THR A 341 34.44 15.65 -15.52
C THR A 341 35.95 15.40 -15.65
N GLU A 342 36.34 14.32 -16.32
CA GLU A 342 37.75 14.02 -16.59
C GLU A 342 38.37 15.00 -17.60
N GLU A 343 37.63 15.39 -18.64
CA GLU A 343 38.06 16.42 -19.59
C GLU A 343 38.23 17.80 -18.90
N ALA A 344 37.30 18.15 -18.00
CA ALA A 344 37.39 19.37 -17.20
C ALA A 344 38.60 19.36 -16.26
N ARG A 345 38.90 18.22 -15.63
CA ARG A 345 40.12 18.03 -14.80
C ARG A 345 41.38 18.31 -15.62
N ALA A 346 41.50 17.69 -16.79
CA ALA A 346 42.65 17.88 -17.68
C ALA A 346 42.77 19.32 -18.21
N ALA A 347 41.64 20.01 -18.44
CA ALA A 347 41.64 21.43 -18.80
C ALA A 347 42.11 22.32 -17.65
N ALA A 348 41.61 22.10 -16.43
CA ALA A 348 42.01 22.84 -15.24
C ALA A 348 43.51 22.71 -14.95
N GLU A 349 44.06 21.49 -15.04
CA GLU A 349 45.51 21.23 -14.87
C GLU A 349 46.36 22.00 -15.89
N ARG A 350 45.93 22.05 -17.15
CA ARG A 350 46.61 22.83 -18.20
C ARG A 350 46.57 24.32 -17.91
N VAL A 351 45.40 24.88 -17.61
CA VAL A 351 45.25 26.31 -17.27
C VAL A 351 46.09 26.67 -16.05
N GLY A 352 46.07 25.84 -15.00
CA GLY A 352 46.87 26.06 -13.80
C GLY A 352 48.38 26.04 -14.07
N THR A 353 48.84 25.23 -15.03
CA THR A 353 50.25 25.19 -15.43
C THR A 353 50.62 26.46 -16.22
N THR A 354 49.82 26.84 -17.21
CA THR A 354 50.05 28.06 -18.01
C THR A 354 49.99 29.33 -17.17
N ALA A 355 49.06 29.42 -16.20
CA ALA A 355 48.98 30.57 -15.30
C ALA A 355 50.20 30.68 -14.37
N ARG A 356 50.75 29.56 -13.89
CA ARG A 356 52.01 29.53 -13.12
C ARG A 356 53.20 30.01 -13.95
N GLU A 357 53.32 29.55 -15.19
CA GLU A 357 54.37 29.97 -16.12
C GLU A 357 54.25 31.47 -16.48
N GLY A 358 53.01 31.94 -16.69
CA GLY A 358 52.70 33.35 -16.88
C GLY A 358 53.11 34.20 -15.68
N GLY A 359 52.78 33.75 -14.47
CA GLY A 359 53.12 34.44 -13.22
C GLY A 359 54.63 34.57 -13.04
N ALA A 360 55.38 33.50 -13.29
CA ALA A 360 56.84 33.52 -13.25
C ALA A 360 57.44 34.50 -14.29
N THR A 361 56.81 34.63 -15.45
CA THR A 361 57.25 35.59 -16.49
C THR A 361 56.98 37.03 -16.10
N VAL A 362 55.79 37.32 -15.54
CA VAL A 362 55.43 38.64 -15.02
C VAL A 362 56.34 39.04 -13.85
N GLY A 363 56.64 38.13 -12.93
CA GLY A 363 57.59 38.38 -11.83
C GLY A 363 58.99 38.77 -12.34
N ARG A 364 59.47 38.15 -13.42
CA ARG A 364 60.73 38.56 -14.08
C ARG A 364 60.63 39.97 -14.69
N SER A 365 59.48 40.36 -15.24
CA SER A 365 59.25 41.71 -15.77
C SER A 365 59.25 42.77 -14.67
N ILE A 366 58.63 42.51 -13.51
CA ILE A 366 58.66 43.41 -12.34
C ILE A 366 60.11 43.66 -11.90
N ALA A 367 60.90 42.59 -11.75
CA ALA A 367 62.33 42.70 -11.43
C ALA A 367 63.12 43.43 -12.53
N GLY A 368 62.72 43.27 -13.81
CA GLY A 368 63.26 44.00 -14.95
C GLY A 368 63.03 45.51 -14.84
N PHE A 369 61.80 45.95 -14.59
CA PHE A 369 61.46 47.36 -14.41
C PHE A 369 62.18 47.98 -13.20
N GLY A 370 62.32 47.24 -12.09
CA GLY A 370 63.11 47.68 -10.94
C GLY A 370 64.57 47.98 -11.31
N ARG A 371 65.20 47.14 -12.14
CA ARG A 371 66.57 47.39 -12.64
C ARG A 371 66.64 48.57 -13.60
N ILE A 372 65.66 48.72 -14.50
CA ILE A 372 65.57 49.87 -15.43
C ILE A 372 65.47 51.16 -14.63
N ARG A 373 64.55 51.23 -13.67
CA ARG A 373 64.37 52.38 -12.78
C ARG A 373 65.67 52.76 -12.09
N GLN A 374 66.38 51.78 -11.52
CA GLN A 374 67.66 52.02 -10.85
C GLN A 374 68.70 52.62 -11.80
N SER A 375 68.85 52.06 -13.01
CA SER A 375 69.79 52.55 -14.03
C SER A 375 69.46 53.98 -14.50
N ILE A 376 68.17 54.32 -14.60
CA ILE A 376 67.74 55.67 -14.98
C ILE A 376 68.02 56.68 -13.86
N VAL A 377 67.80 56.30 -12.59
CA VAL A 377 68.12 57.15 -11.43
C VAL A 377 69.63 57.44 -11.37
N GLU A 378 70.46 56.42 -11.59
CA GLU A 378 71.92 56.59 -11.67
C GLU A 378 72.31 57.54 -12.82
N SER A 379 71.71 57.36 -14.01
CA SER A 379 71.93 58.22 -15.17
C SER A 379 71.51 59.68 -14.91
N SER A 380 70.38 59.89 -14.21
CA SER A 380 69.92 61.22 -13.79
C SER A 380 70.92 61.89 -12.85
N GLY A 381 71.55 61.12 -11.95
CA GLY A 381 72.63 61.59 -11.08
C GLY A 381 73.84 62.10 -11.88
N VAL A 382 74.28 61.34 -12.90
CA VAL A 382 75.38 61.75 -13.79
C VAL A 382 75.02 63.02 -14.56
N MET A 383 73.79 63.17 -15.06
CA MET A 383 73.36 64.38 -15.78
C MET A 383 73.34 65.62 -14.90
N LYS A 384 72.92 65.49 -13.63
CA LYS A 384 72.96 66.59 -12.65
C LYS A 384 74.40 67.04 -12.38
N GLU A 385 75.30 66.08 -12.19
CA GLU A 385 76.73 66.37 -11.99
C GLU A 385 77.35 67.03 -13.24
N MET A 386 77.00 66.58 -14.44
CA MET A 386 77.43 67.20 -15.70
C MET A 386 76.91 68.65 -15.81
N GLY A 387 75.65 68.89 -15.45
CA GLY A 387 75.07 70.23 -15.43
C GLY A 387 75.81 71.17 -14.47
N LYS A 388 76.15 70.69 -13.28
CA LYS A 388 76.94 71.44 -12.29
C LYS A 388 78.34 71.77 -12.81
N ARG A 389 79.05 70.80 -13.41
CA ARG A 389 80.37 71.04 -14.00
C ARG A 389 80.31 72.04 -15.16
N ALA A 390 79.26 72.00 -15.97
CA ALA A 390 79.06 72.98 -17.03
C ALA A 390 78.81 74.40 -16.47
N GLU A 391 78.11 74.54 -15.34
CA GLU A 391 77.96 75.80 -14.62
C GLU A 391 79.31 76.33 -14.11
N GLU A 392 80.11 75.49 -13.44
CA GLU A 392 81.46 75.85 -12.98
C GLU A 392 82.37 76.31 -14.13
N ILE A 393 82.33 75.63 -15.29
CA ILE A 393 83.07 76.04 -16.48
C ILE A 393 82.55 77.38 -17.03
N GLY A 394 81.23 77.59 -17.00
CA GLY A 394 80.61 78.86 -17.41
C GLY A 394 81.15 80.06 -16.63
N ASP A 395 81.27 79.92 -15.31
CA ASP A 395 81.82 80.96 -14.42
C ASP A 395 83.30 81.25 -14.72
N ILE A 396 84.10 80.21 -15.01
CA ILE A 396 85.50 80.34 -15.43
C ILE A 396 85.57 81.10 -16.75
N VAL A 397 84.76 80.74 -17.74
CA VAL A 397 84.74 81.39 -19.06
C VAL A 397 84.32 82.86 -18.96
N GLN A 398 83.35 83.18 -18.09
CA GLN A 398 82.98 84.57 -17.81
C GLN A 398 84.15 85.36 -17.19
N THR A 399 84.90 84.73 -16.28
CA THR A 399 86.09 85.33 -15.68
C THR A 399 87.19 85.57 -16.72
N ILE A 400 87.43 84.62 -17.63
CA ILE A 400 88.39 84.78 -18.73
C ILE A 400 87.98 85.92 -19.65
N ASN A 401 86.69 86.02 -20.00
CA ASN A 401 86.20 87.12 -20.82
C ASN A 401 86.41 88.49 -20.16
N LEU A 402 86.17 88.59 -18.84
CA LEU A 402 86.46 89.80 -18.07
C LEU A 402 87.96 90.14 -18.06
N ILE A 403 88.83 89.14 -17.95
CA ILE A 403 90.29 89.33 -18.03
C ILE A 403 90.68 89.79 -19.43
N ALA A 404 90.12 89.22 -20.49
CA ALA A 404 90.37 89.60 -21.87
C ALA A 404 89.95 91.07 -22.11
N ASP A 405 88.74 91.47 -21.69
CA ASP A 405 88.25 92.85 -21.76
C ASP A 405 89.16 93.82 -21.00
N ARG A 406 89.59 93.45 -19.79
CA ARG A 406 90.49 94.27 -18.99
C ARG A 406 91.90 94.38 -19.60
N THR A 407 92.38 93.30 -20.20
CA THR A 407 93.67 93.25 -20.91
C THR A 407 93.60 94.11 -22.18
N ASN A 408 92.50 94.06 -22.92
CA ASN A 408 92.24 94.91 -24.08
C ASN A 408 92.29 96.41 -23.71
N LEU A 409 91.64 96.79 -22.61
CA LEU A 409 91.66 98.16 -22.09
C LEU A 409 93.06 98.59 -21.62
N LEU A 410 93.79 97.73 -20.90
CA LEU A 410 95.17 98.00 -20.48
C LEU A 410 96.10 98.16 -21.69
N SER A 411 95.92 97.32 -22.71
CA SER A 411 96.71 97.35 -23.93
C SER A 411 96.42 98.61 -24.75
N LEU A 412 95.16 99.03 -24.83
CA LEU A 412 94.78 100.28 -25.47
C LEU A 412 95.45 101.48 -24.78
N ASN A 413 95.43 101.52 -23.44
CA ASN A 413 96.10 102.55 -22.67
C ASN A 413 97.62 102.54 -22.92
N ALA A 414 98.23 101.36 -23.03
CA ALA A 414 99.64 101.20 -23.35
C ALA A 414 99.96 101.64 -24.80
N SER A 415 99.13 101.33 -25.79
CA SER A 415 99.27 101.79 -27.17
C SER A 415 99.17 103.32 -27.27
N ILE A 416 98.23 103.93 -26.53
CA ILE A 416 98.08 105.39 -26.45
C ILE A 416 99.34 106.02 -25.86
N GLU A 417 99.85 105.51 -24.74
CA GLU A 417 101.03 106.09 -24.08
C GLU A 417 102.32 105.86 -24.90
N ALA A 418 102.42 104.73 -25.62
CA ALA A 418 103.51 104.46 -26.55
C ALA A 418 103.49 105.39 -27.78
N ALA A 419 102.31 105.71 -28.32
CA ALA A 419 102.16 106.73 -29.36
C ALA A 419 102.55 108.13 -28.86
N ARG A 420 102.30 108.41 -27.57
CA ARG A 420 102.65 109.67 -26.89
C ARG A 420 104.15 109.87 -26.72
N ALA A 421 104.92 108.78 -26.57
CA ALA A 421 106.38 108.80 -26.43
C ALA A 421 107.15 108.97 -27.77
N GLY A 422 106.46 109.09 -28.91
CA GLY A 422 107.08 109.36 -30.22
C GLY A 422 108.02 108.23 -30.70
N GLU A 423 109.18 108.59 -31.26
CA GLU A 423 110.13 107.62 -31.83
C GLU A 423 110.68 106.62 -30.79
N HIS A 424 110.77 107.00 -29.51
CA HIS A 424 111.20 106.10 -28.43
C HIS A 424 110.13 105.06 -28.03
N GLY A 425 108.87 105.28 -28.41
CA GLY A 425 107.73 104.42 -28.06
C GLY A 425 107.35 103.38 -29.12
N ARG A 426 107.94 103.40 -30.33
CA ARG A 426 107.55 102.51 -31.44
C ARG A 426 107.58 101.02 -31.10
N GLY A 427 108.59 100.55 -30.37
CA GLY A 427 108.68 99.16 -29.94
C GLY A 427 107.55 98.75 -28.98
N PHE A 428 107.17 99.66 -28.07
CA PHE A 428 106.08 99.44 -27.11
C PHE A 428 104.70 99.50 -27.79
N ALA A 429 104.53 100.37 -28.79
CA ALA A 429 103.28 100.47 -29.53
C ALA A 429 102.97 99.17 -30.31
N VAL A 430 103.99 98.54 -30.91
CA VAL A 430 103.82 97.24 -31.59
C VAL A 430 103.44 96.14 -30.61
N VAL A 431 104.08 96.09 -29.43
CA VAL A 431 103.74 95.10 -28.39
C VAL A 431 102.33 95.32 -27.83
N ALA A 432 101.93 96.57 -27.62
CA ALA A 432 100.59 96.91 -27.13
C ALA A 432 99.49 96.65 -28.18
N GLU A 433 99.77 96.78 -29.48
CA GLU A 433 98.81 96.37 -30.51
C GLU A 433 98.68 94.84 -30.59
N GLU A 434 99.78 94.09 -30.42
CA GLU A 434 99.77 92.63 -30.40
C GLU A 434 99.03 92.07 -29.16
N ILE A 435 99.23 92.66 -27.97
CA ILE A 435 98.47 92.29 -26.77
C ILE A 435 96.98 92.61 -26.94
N ARG A 436 96.63 93.73 -27.59
CA ARG A 436 95.24 94.08 -27.92
C ARG A 436 94.61 93.04 -28.83
N ALA A 437 95.29 92.68 -29.92
CA ALA A 437 94.83 91.64 -30.84
C ALA A 437 94.70 90.27 -30.15
N LEU A 438 95.60 89.94 -29.21
CA LEU A 438 95.53 88.70 -28.43
C LEU A 438 94.35 88.70 -27.45
N ALA A 439 94.06 89.85 -26.82
CA ALA A 439 92.91 90.04 -25.94
C ALA A 439 91.58 89.93 -26.70
N ASP A 440 91.47 90.55 -27.89
CA ASP A 440 90.28 90.42 -28.74
C ASP A 440 90.06 88.97 -29.21
N ARG A 441 91.13 88.25 -29.58
CA ARG A 441 91.06 86.81 -29.89
C ARG A 441 90.65 85.97 -28.68
N ALA A 442 91.14 86.30 -27.49
CA ALA A 442 90.78 85.61 -26.25
C ALA A 442 89.31 85.85 -25.86
N ALA A 443 88.78 87.06 -26.05
CA ALA A 443 87.38 87.38 -25.85
C ALA A 443 86.48 86.64 -26.84
N ALA A 444 86.84 86.63 -28.13
CA ALA A 444 86.12 85.88 -29.16
C ALA A 444 86.11 84.37 -28.87
N ALA A 445 87.26 83.78 -28.53
CA ALA A 445 87.35 82.37 -28.16
C ALA A 445 86.55 82.05 -26.89
N SER A 446 86.55 82.94 -25.89
CA SER A 446 85.77 82.78 -24.66
C SER A 446 84.26 82.83 -24.94
N ALA A 447 83.81 83.70 -25.87
CA ALA A 447 82.43 83.76 -26.28
C ALA A 447 81.97 82.46 -26.98
N ASP A 448 82.83 81.85 -27.81
CA ASP A 448 82.57 80.56 -28.44
C ASP A 448 82.49 79.43 -27.41
N VAL A 449 83.42 79.39 -26.44
CA VAL A 449 83.36 78.41 -25.33
C VAL A 449 82.08 78.62 -24.49
N ALA A 450 81.70 79.86 -24.19
CA ALA A 450 80.47 80.17 -23.46
C ALA A 450 79.21 79.70 -24.20
N LYS A 451 79.23 79.70 -25.55
CA LYS A 451 78.15 79.13 -26.37
C LYS A 451 78.09 77.60 -26.23
N ILE A 452 79.23 76.92 -26.27
CA ILE A 452 79.31 75.46 -26.09
C ILE A 452 78.82 75.06 -24.69
N VAL A 453 79.26 75.76 -23.65
CA VAL A 453 78.87 75.50 -22.26
C VAL A 453 77.37 75.68 -22.06
N ARG A 454 76.77 76.76 -22.61
CA ARG A 454 75.31 76.94 -22.57
C ARG A 454 74.56 75.82 -23.31
N GLY A 455 75.12 75.33 -24.41
CA GLY A 455 74.62 74.14 -25.09
C GLY A 455 74.63 72.91 -24.19
N LEU A 456 75.76 72.62 -23.53
CA LEU A 456 75.89 71.49 -22.59
C LEU A 456 74.94 71.61 -21.39
N GLN A 457 74.77 72.80 -20.82
CA GLN A 457 73.80 73.04 -19.73
C GLN A 457 72.36 72.75 -20.18
N THR A 458 72.01 73.16 -21.40
CA THR A 458 70.67 72.91 -21.97
C THR A 458 70.46 71.41 -22.18
N THR A 459 71.41 70.73 -22.83
CA THR A 459 71.35 69.28 -23.05
C THR A 459 71.32 68.48 -21.74
N ALA A 460 72.05 68.91 -20.70
CA ALA A 460 72.01 68.27 -19.38
C ALA A 460 70.62 68.39 -18.72
N ARG A 461 69.96 69.55 -18.84
CA ARG A 461 68.59 69.76 -18.32
C ARG A 461 67.55 68.95 -19.09
N GLU A 462 67.66 68.88 -20.41
CA GLU A 462 66.80 68.05 -21.25
C GLU A 462 66.97 66.56 -20.90
N ALA A 463 68.20 66.08 -20.76
CA ALA A 463 68.50 64.72 -20.34
C ALA A 463 68.00 64.41 -18.91
N ALA A 464 68.10 65.36 -17.98
CA ALA A 464 67.53 65.22 -16.64
C ALA A 464 65.99 65.12 -16.65
N THR A 465 65.33 65.85 -17.55
CA THR A 465 63.88 65.78 -17.74
C THR A 465 63.46 64.44 -18.34
N ALA A 466 64.12 64.00 -19.42
CA ALA A 466 63.86 62.71 -20.07
C ALA A 466 64.12 61.51 -19.15
N THR A 467 65.15 61.58 -18.29
CA THR A 467 65.37 60.55 -17.26
C THR A 467 64.28 60.56 -16.19
N GLY A 468 63.74 61.72 -15.81
CA GLY A 468 62.57 61.82 -14.92
C GLY A 468 61.32 61.14 -15.50
N GLU A 469 61.05 61.34 -16.79
CA GLU A 469 59.98 60.65 -17.51
C GLU A 469 60.24 59.14 -17.60
N GLY A 470 61.49 58.74 -17.82
CA GLY A 470 61.89 57.33 -17.84
C GLY A 470 61.66 56.61 -16.51
N VAL A 471 61.89 57.28 -15.37
CA VAL A 471 61.55 56.72 -14.04
C VAL A 471 60.04 56.50 -13.91
N ARG A 472 59.22 57.48 -14.31
CA ARG A 472 57.76 57.33 -14.29
C ARG A 472 57.28 56.19 -15.16
N ALA A 473 57.79 56.08 -16.39
CA ALA A 473 57.42 54.99 -17.29
C ALA A 473 57.81 53.61 -16.74
N ALA A 474 58.95 53.50 -16.04
CA ALA A 474 59.37 52.26 -15.38
C ALA A 474 58.48 51.92 -14.16
N ASP A 475 58.10 52.92 -13.36
CA ASP A 475 57.19 52.73 -12.22
C ASP A 475 55.78 52.33 -12.69
N GLU A 476 55.26 52.96 -13.75
CA GLU A 476 53.98 52.62 -14.37
C GLU A 476 54.02 51.19 -14.98
N GLY A 477 55.11 50.82 -15.66
CA GLY A 477 55.32 49.47 -16.18
C GLY A 477 55.38 48.40 -15.08
N ALA A 478 56.03 48.70 -13.95
CA ALA A 478 56.07 47.81 -12.80
C ALA A 478 54.68 47.65 -12.17
N ALA A 479 53.92 48.73 -12.00
CA ALA A 479 52.57 48.69 -11.46
C ALA A 479 51.63 47.83 -12.32
N LEU A 480 51.64 48.00 -13.64
CA LEU A 480 50.85 47.18 -14.57
C LEU A 480 51.24 45.70 -14.51
N ALA A 481 52.53 45.39 -14.38
CA ALA A 481 52.98 44.02 -14.21
C ALA A 481 52.52 43.42 -12.87
N THR A 482 52.53 44.18 -11.77
CA THR A 482 51.98 43.74 -10.49
C THR A 482 50.47 43.47 -10.56
N ASP A 483 49.72 44.28 -11.30
CA ASP A 483 48.30 44.02 -11.53
C ASP A 483 48.05 42.74 -12.33
N ALA A 484 48.87 42.46 -13.35
CA ALA A 484 48.83 41.21 -14.10
C ALA A 484 49.18 39.98 -13.21
N GLU A 485 50.14 40.12 -12.30
CA GLU A 485 50.47 39.07 -11.32
C GLU A 485 49.28 38.76 -10.40
N ARG A 486 48.59 39.80 -9.90
CA ARG A 486 47.38 39.65 -9.07
C ARG A 486 46.23 38.96 -9.82
N ALA A 487 46.05 39.31 -11.10
CA ALA A 487 45.07 38.66 -11.97
C ALA A 487 45.39 37.16 -12.16
N LEU A 488 46.65 36.82 -12.41
CA LEU A 488 47.10 35.42 -12.54
C LEU A 488 46.94 34.63 -11.23
N SER A 489 47.21 35.25 -10.08
CA SER A 489 46.96 34.63 -8.77
C SER A 489 45.47 34.32 -8.57
N THR A 490 44.59 35.22 -9.00
CA THR A 490 43.13 35.01 -8.96
C THR A 490 42.71 33.84 -9.87
N ILE A 491 43.30 33.74 -11.07
CA ILE A 491 43.07 32.60 -11.98
C ILE A 491 43.51 31.29 -11.33
N LEU A 492 44.68 31.25 -10.70
CA LEU A 492 45.19 30.04 -10.03
C LEU A 492 44.26 29.58 -8.91
N LYS A 493 43.74 30.50 -8.10
CA LYS A 493 42.75 30.19 -7.07
C LYS A 493 41.47 29.61 -7.69
N GLY A 494 40.96 30.24 -8.76
CA GLY A 494 39.78 29.73 -9.48
C GLY A 494 39.97 28.33 -10.08
N VAL A 495 41.18 27.99 -10.53
CA VAL A 495 41.53 26.64 -11.01
C VAL A 495 41.53 25.63 -9.87
N GLU A 496 41.98 26.01 -8.68
CA GLU A 496 41.98 25.15 -7.49
C GLU A 496 40.55 24.84 -7.01
N ASP A 497 39.70 25.87 -6.96
CA ASP A 497 38.28 25.74 -6.65
C ASP A 497 37.56 24.85 -7.69
N LEU A 498 37.85 25.05 -8.98
CA LEU A 498 37.33 24.19 -10.06
C LEU A 498 37.77 22.72 -9.86
N GLY A 499 39.02 22.49 -9.45
CA GLY A 499 39.52 21.16 -9.16
C GLY A 499 38.79 20.47 -7.99
N GLN A 500 38.36 21.22 -6.98
CA GLN A 500 37.51 20.69 -5.90
C GLN A 500 36.13 20.30 -6.43
N ASN A 501 35.46 21.19 -7.17
CA ASN A 501 34.14 20.94 -7.75
C ASN A 501 34.13 19.70 -8.67
N VAL A 502 35.16 19.55 -9.51
CA VAL A 502 35.34 18.40 -10.39
C VAL A 502 35.44 17.08 -9.60
N ARG A 503 36.14 17.07 -8.45
CA ARG A 503 36.20 15.87 -7.58
C ARG A 503 34.84 15.52 -6.97
N GLU A 504 34.08 16.53 -6.53
CA GLU A 504 32.74 16.32 -5.98
C GLU A 504 31.77 15.76 -7.04
N VAL A 505 31.78 16.32 -8.25
CA VAL A 505 30.96 15.83 -9.38
C VAL A 505 31.34 14.39 -9.74
N SER A 506 32.63 14.05 -9.73
CA SER A 506 33.10 12.69 -9.99
C SER A 506 32.59 11.69 -8.94
N ARG A 507 32.67 12.05 -7.65
CA ARG A 507 32.11 11.23 -6.56
C ARG A 507 30.60 11.04 -6.70
N ALA A 508 29.87 12.13 -6.92
CA ALA A 508 28.41 12.10 -7.09
C ALA A 508 28.01 11.25 -8.32
N SER A 509 28.76 11.33 -9.41
CA SER A 509 28.54 10.50 -10.61
C SER A 509 28.77 9.01 -10.30
N GLY A 510 29.78 8.66 -9.50
CA GLY A 510 30.02 7.29 -9.06
C GLY A 510 28.88 6.72 -8.21
N GLU A 511 28.35 7.51 -7.27
CA GLU A 511 27.17 7.15 -6.47
C GLU A 511 25.92 6.99 -7.35
N GLN A 512 25.76 7.86 -8.35
CA GLN A 512 24.64 7.80 -9.29
C GLN A 512 24.66 6.54 -10.16
N VAL A 513 25.84 6.06 -10.59
CA VAL A 513 25.96 4.77 -11.31
C VAL A 513 25.45 3.61 -10.45
N GLN A 514 25.84 3.55 -9.17
CA GLN A 514 25.37 2.50 -8.26
C GLN A 514 23.86 2.56 -8.04
N ALA A 515 23.32 3.77 -7.85
CA ALA A 515 21.88 3.97 -7.69
C ALA A 515 21.08 3.53 -8.94
N VAL A 516 21.58 3.85 -10.14
CA VAL A 516 20.94 3.43 -11.40
C VAL A 516 20.98 1.91 -11.58
N GLN A 517 22.07 1.24 -11.19
CA GLN A 517 22.13 -0.23 -11.22
C GLN A 517 21.13 -0.88 -10.25
N ALA A 518 21.02 -0.34 -9.03
CA ALA A 518 20.03 -0.81 -8.06
C ALA A 518 18.60 -0.60 -8.56
N LEU A 519 18.33 0.55 -9.21
CA LEU A 519 17.04 0.85 -9.82
C LEU A 519 16.71 -0.13 -10.97
N ALA A 520 17.68 -0.47 -11.81
CA ALA A 520 17.50 -1.45 -12.88
C ALA A 520 17.15 -2.84 -12.32
N GLN A 521 17.83 -3.30 -11.27
CA GLN A 521 17.50 -4.57 -10.61
C GLN A 521 16.12 -4.56 -9.95
N ALA A 522 15.75 -3.47 -9.26
CA ALA A 522 14.43 -3.32 -8.67
C ALA A 522 13.33 -3.35 -9.73
N THR A 523 13.55 -2.65 -10.85
CA THR A 523 12.62 -2.62 -11.98
C THR A 523 12.43 -4.00 -12.60
N ALA A 524 13.50 -4.78 -12.77
CA ALA A 524 13.42 -6.16 -13.25
C ALA A 524 12.60 -7.05 -12.30
N LYS A 525 12.79 -6.91 -10.99
CA LYS A 525 12.02 -7.65 -9.98
C LYS A 525 10.53 -7.28 -10.01
N VAL A 526 10.20 -6.00 -10.13
CA VAL A 526 8.82 -5.52 -10.26
C VAL A 526 8.15 -6.09 -11.51
N SER A 527 8.87 -6.14 -12.64
CA SER A 527 8.35 -6.74 -13.89
C SER A 527 8.06 -8.24 -13.74
N GLU A 528 8.92 -9.00 -13.06
CA GLU A 528 8.66 -10.42 -12.83
C GLU A 528 7.47 -10.62 -11.89
N GLN A 529 7.38 -9.82 -10.82
CA GLN A 529 6.23 -9.86 -9.90
C GLN A 529 4.92 -9.50 -10.61
N GLY A 530 4.92 -8.48 -11.47
CA GLY A 530 3.76 -8.13 -12.29
C GLY A 530 3.30 -9.29 -13.17
N ARG A 531 4.24 -10.00 -13.81
CA ARG A 531 3.93 -11.20 -14.61
C ARG A 531 3.29 -12.31 -13.78
N VAL A 532 3.80 -12.58 -12.58
CA VAL A 532 3.22 -13.57 -11.66
C VAL A 532 1.80 -13.16 -11.23
N ILE A 533 1.59 -11.89 -10.89
CA ILE A 533 0.26 -11.38 -10.52
C ILE A 533 -0.74 -11.55 -11.67
N THR A 534 -0.34 -11.26 -12.92
CA THR A 534 -1.20 -11.49 -14.08
C THR A 534 -1.64 -12.95 -14.18
N ILE A 535 -0.71 -13.90 -14.02
CA ILE A 535 -1.02 -15.35 -14.06
C ILE A 535 -2.01 -15.72 -12.95
N SER A 536 -1.72 -15.34 -11.69
CA SER A 536 -2.59 -15.64 -10.56
C SER A 536 -3.98 -15.00 -10.69
N ALA A 537 -4.06 -13.80 -11.25
CA ALA A 537 -5.33 -13.13 -11.51
C ALA A 537 -6.16 -13.86 -12.58
N THR A 538 -5.52 -14.38 -13.64
CA THR A 538 -6.22 -15.24 -14.62
C THR A 538 -6.70 -16.55 -14.02
N GLU A 539 -5.92 -17.20 -13.15
CA GLU A 539 -6.33 -18.41 -12.44
C GLU A 539 -7.51 -18.15 -11.49
N GLN A 540 -7.49 -17.03 -10.77
CA GLN A 540 -8.61 -16.61 -9.92
C GLN A 540 -9.90 -16.35 -10.72
N ALA A 541 -9.78 -15.73 -11.90
CA ALA A 541 -10.93 -15.52 -12.77
C ALA A 541 -11.54 -16.85 -13.25
N GLN A 542 -10.70 -17.84 -13.59
CA GLN A 542 -11.15 -19.19 -13.94
C GLN A 542 -11.80 -19.90 -12.75
N ALA A 543 -11.21 -19.83 -11.55
CA ALA A 543 -11.77 -20.40 -10.35
C ALA A 543 -13.14 -19.81 -9.99
N ALA A 544 -13.31 -18.49 -10.14
CA ALA A 544 -14.58 -17.82 -9.97
C ALA A 544 -15.63 -18.32 -10.98
N GLN A 545 -15.25 -18.55 -12.24
CA GLN A 545 -16.14 -19.11 -13.25
C GLN A 545 -16.61 -20.53 -12.89
N SER A 546 -15.71 -21.39 -12.42
CA SER A 546 -16.06 -22.73 -11.94
C SER A 546 -16.98 -22.70 -10.73
N LEU A 547 -16.72 -21.80 -9.77
CA LEU A 547 -17.58 -21.60 -8.60
C LEU A 547 -18.98 -21.11 -9.00
N ALA A 548 -19.09 -20.24 -10.00
CA ALA A 548 -20.38 -19.78 -10.51
C ALA A 548 -21.19 -20.94 -11.11
N GLN A 549 -20.50 -21.86 -11.81
CA GLN A 549 -21.10 -23.07 -12.36
C GLN A 549 -21.63 -23.98 -11.24
N SER A 550 -20.81 -24.26 -10.23
CA SER A 550 -21.21 -25.05 -9.04
C SER A 550 -22.37 -24.39 -8.27
N GLY A 551 -22.38 -23.06 -8.15
CA GLY A 551 -23.47 -22.31 -7.54
C GLY A 551 -24.81 -22.51 -8.27
N ASN A 552 -24.79 -22.55 -9.61
CA ASN A 552 -25.99 -22.84 -10.39
C ASN A 552 -26.50 -24.26 -10.21
N GLU A 553 -25.61 -25.25 -10.10
CA GLU A 553 -26.01 -26.63 -9.76
C GLU A 553 -26.62 -26.72 -8.36
N MET A 554 -26.03 -26.04 -7.38
CA MET A 554 -26.53 -25.98 -6.01
C MET A 554 -27.92 -25.35 -5.92
N ARG A 555 -28.16 -24.26 -6.66
CA ARG A 555 -29.50 -23.66 -6.84
C ARG A 555 -30.51 -24.67 -7.36
N ARG A 556 -30.11 -25.46 -8.37
CA ARG A 556 -30.98 -26.49 -8.93
C ARG A 556 -31.32 -27.56 -7.91
N MET A 557 -30.32 -28.03 -7.17
CA MET A 557 -30.51 -29.03 -6.10
C MET A 557 -31.42 -28.52 -4.99
N ALA A 558 -31.22 -27.29 -4.49
CA ALA A 558 -32.07 -26.71 -3.45
C ALA A 558 -33.55 -26.62 -3.89
N ARG A 559 -33.81 -26.23 -5.14
CA ARG A 559 -35.17 -26.25 -5.70
C ARG A 559 -35.77 -27.66 -5.75
N GLN A 560 -34.99 -28.65 -6.17
CA GLN A 560 -35.45 -30.04 -6.21
C GLN A 560 -35.75 -30.59 -4.81
N THR A 561 -34.92 -30.29 -3.81
CA THR A 561 -35.15 -30.67 -2.42
C THR A 561 -36.40 -30.02 -1.84
N THR A 562 -36.63 -28.73 -2.14
CA THR A 562 -37.84 -28.01 -1.72
C THR A 562 -39.11 -28.64 -2.33
N GLN A 563 -39.04 -29.06 -3.60
CA GLN A 563 -40.16 -29.76 -4.24
C GLN A 563 -40.40 -31.15 -3.61
N ALA A 564 -39.34 -31.94 -3.41
CA ALA A 564 -39.44 -33.27 -2.83
C ALA A 564 -39.98 -33.26 -1.40
N THR A 565 -39.54 -32.29 -0.57
CA THR A 565 -40.05 -32.12 0.79
C THR A 565 -41.53 -31.72 0.81
N ALA A 566 -41.98 -30.87 -0.12
CA ALA A 566 -43.40 -30.54 -0.28
C ALA A 566 -44.26 -31.77 -0.66
N GLU A 567 -43.74 -32.66 -1.49
CA GLU A 567 -44.38 -33.92 -1.85
C GLU A 567 -44.43 -34.91 -0.67
N GLN A 568 -43.32 -35.06 0.09
CA GLN A 568 -43.27 -35.87 1.30
C GLN A 568 -44.24 -35.37 2.38
N ALA A 569 -44.35 -34.06 2.58
CA ALA A 569 -45.30 -33.47 3.52
C ALA A 569 -46.78 -33.74 3.14
N ARG A 570 -47.08 -33.94 1.85
CA ARG A 570 -48.41 -34.40 1.41
C ARG A 570 -48.60 -35.89 1.72
N ALA A 571 -47.61 -36.73 1.39
CA ALA A 571 -47.67 -38.16 1.65
C ALA A 571 -47.81 -38.49 3.15
N LEU A 572 -47.11 -37.77 4.03
CA LEU A 572 -47.23 -37.92 5.49
C LEU A 572 -48.65 -37.60 5.97
N ARG A 573 -49.30 -36.56 5.45
CA ARG A 573 -50.69 -36.23 5.81
C ARG A 573 -51.67 -37.33 5.43
N ASP A 574 -51.47 -37.97 4.29
CA ASP A 574 -52.29 -39.13 3.89
C ASP A 574 -51.98 -40.36 4.74
N ALA A 575 -50.71 -40.57 5.14
CA ALA A 575 -50.33 -41.64 6.06
C ALA A 575 -50.96 -41.48 7.45
N VAL A 576 -50.97 -40.27 8.02
CA VAL A 576 -51.67 -39.97 9.29
C VAL A 576 -53.16 -40.31 9.17
N ARG A 577 -53.81 -39.88 8.08
CA ARG A 577 -55.24 -40.15 7.85
C ARG A 577 -55.51 -41.66 7.77
N SER A 578 -54.73 -42.39 6.98
CA SER A 578 -54.87 -43.83 6.80
C SER A 578 -54.64 -44.59 8.12
N ASN A 579 -53.60 -44.23 8.87
CA ASN A 579 -53.28 -44.83 10.15
C ASN A 579 -54.37 -44.58 11.21
N GLY A 580 -54.98 -43.39 11.21
CA GLY A 580 -56.15 -43.10 12.05
C GLY A 580 -57.36 -43.97 11.73
N GLN A 581 -57.65 -44.21 10.44
CA GLN A 581 -58.70 -45.14 10.02
C GLN A 581 -58.39 -46.59 10.44
N LEU A 582 -57.12 -46.99 10.37
CA LEU A 582 -56.66 -48.32 10.75
C LEU A 582 -56.84 -48.57 12.25
N ALA A 583 -56.52 -47.58 13.09
CA ALA A 583 -56.79 -47.61 14.52
C ALA A 583 -58.30 -47.72 14.83
N GLU A 584 -59.14 -46.95 14.13
CA GLU A 584 -60.60 -47.00 14.31
C GLU A 584 -61.19 -48.38 13.94
N VAL A 585 -60.71 -48.98 12.85
CA VAL A 585 -61.12 -50.33 12.42
C VAL A 585 -60.66 -51.38 13.44
N ALA A 586 -59.41 -51.31 13.90
CA ALA A 586 -58.89 -52.22 14.93
C ALA A 586 -59.73 -52.17 16.21
N GLN A 587 -60.12 -50.97 16.65
CA GLN A 587 -60.97 -50.77 17.82
C GLN A 587 -62.37 -51.39 17.65
N LYS A 588 -62.99 -51.21 16.46
CA LYS A 588 -64.29 -51.81 16.13
C LYS A 588 -64.22 -53.34 16.11
N VAL A 589 -63.17 -53.92 15.52
CA VAL A 589 -62.95 -55.37 15.50
C VAL A 589 -62.75 -55.91 16.90
N SER A 590 -61.94 -55.24 17.74
CA SER A 590 -61.74 -55.62 19.14
C SER A 590 -63.06 -55.67 19.91
N ARG A 591 -63.91 -54.64 19.76
CA ARG A 591 -65.24 -54.60 20.39
C ARG A 591 -66.15 -55.72 19.90
N ALA A 592 -66.21 -55.97 18.59
CA ALA A 592 -67.02 -57.04 18.01
C ALA A 592 -66.57 -58.44 18.48
N MET A 593 -65.26 -58.67 18.61
CA MET A 593 -64.73 -59.93 19.16
C MET A 593 -65.06 -60.10 20.64
N GLN A 594 -65.08 -59.02 21.42
CA GLN A 594 -65.51 -59.06 22.83
C GLN A 594 -66.98 -59.51 22.94
N GLU A 595 -67.85 -59.01 22.06
CA GLU A 595 -69.26 -59.42 21.98
C GLU A 595 -69.41 -60.88 21.55
N GLN A 596 -68.66 -61.32 20.52
CA GLN A 596 -68.64 -62.72 20.08
C GLN A 596 -68.09 -63.68 21.15
N ALA A 597 -67.15 -63.24 21.98
CA ALA A 597 -66.62 -64.06 23.07
C ALA A 597 -67.69 -64.37 24.11
N VAL A 598 -68.57 -63.39 24.42
CA VAL A 598 -69.73 -63.59 25.30
C VAL A 598 -70.72 -64.57 24.67
N ALA A 599 -71.05 -64.38 23.39
CA ALA A 599 -71.95 -65.29 22.67
C ALA A 599 -71.41 -66.73 22.59
N SER A 600 -70.11 -66.90 22.37
CA SER A 600 -69.44 -68.20 22.36
C SER A 600 -69.47 -68.88 23.75
N ALA A 601 -69.34 -68.10 24.83
CA ALA A 601 -69.44 -68.61 26.19
C ALA A 601 -70.86 -69.09 26.53
N ASP A 602 -71.89 -68.41 26.01
CA ASP A 602 -73.28 -68.83 26.20
C ASP A 602 -73.64 -70.06 25.36
N LEU A 603 -73.08 -70.19 24.14
CA LEU A 603 -73.14 -71.43 23.36
C LEU A 603 -72.53 -72.62 24.13
N ALA A 604 -71.38 -72.42 24.79
CA ALA A 604 -70.73 -73.46 25.58
C ALA A 604 -71.56 -73.88 26.82
N LYS A 605 -72.31 -72.96 27.44
CA LYS A 605 -73.29 -73.30 28.48
C LYS A 605 -74.46 -74.11 27.90
N GLY A 606 -74.95 -73.72 26.73
CA GLY A 606 -76.03 -74.41 26.03
C GLY A 606 -75.69 -75.86 25.64
N THR A 607 -74.46 -76.10 25.14
CA THR A 607 -73.97 -77.45 24.85
C THR A 607 -73.84 -78.31 26.12
N THR A 608 -73.42 -77.71 27.24
CA THR A 608 -73.37 -78.39 28.55
C THR A 608 -74.76 -78.84 29.01
N HIS A 609 -75.79 -78.00 28.85
CA HIS A 609 -77.17 -78.38 29.15
C HIS A 609 -77.72 -79.47 28.22
N MET A 610 -77.41 -79.41 26.92
CA MET A 610 -77.77 -80.48 25.98
C MET A 610 -77.11 -81.81 26.37
N ARG A 611 -75.86 -81.79 26.84
CA ARG A 611 -75.15 -82.98 27.32
C ARG A 611 -75.85 -83.62 28.54
N GLN A 612 -76.37 -82.81 29.46
CA GLN A 612 -77.16 -83.28 30.60
C GLN A 612 -78.53 -83.87 30.19
N LEU A 613 -79.23 -83.24 29.24
CA LEU A 613 -80.51 -83.73 28.73
C LEU A 613 -80.37 -85.09 28.03
N VAL A 614 -79.33 -85.25 27.20
CA VAL A 614 -79.05 -86.51 26.51
C VAL A 614 -78.78 -87.65 27.50
N GLN A 615 -78.00 -87.39 28.57
CA GLN A 615 -77.77 -88.38 29.63
C GLN A 615 -79.05 -88.76 30.38
N GLY A 616 -79.98 -87.81 30.59
CA GLY A 616 -81.29 -88.08 31.18
C GLY A 616 -82.18 -88.99 30.33
N VAL A 617 -82.18 -88.80 29.00
CA VAL A 617 -82.95 -89.65 28.06
C VAL A 617 -82.40 -91.08 28.02
N SER A 618 -81.08 -91.27 28.01
CA SER A 618 -80.47 -92.61 28.07
C SER A 618 -80.77 -93.36 29.36
N GLY A 619 -80.89 -92.66 30.50
CA GLY A 619 -81.28 -93.25 31.79
C GLY A 619 -82.75 -93.70 31.85
N ALA A 620 -83.67 -92.94 31.25
CA ALA A 620 -85.09 -93.28 31.21
C ALA A 620 -85.40 -94.53 30.34
N VAL A 621 -84.71 -94.67 29.20
CA VAL A 621 -84.87 -95.83 28.30
C VAL A 621 -84.38 -97.14 28.94
N ALA A 622 -83.35 -97.10 29.79
CA ALA A 622 -82.84 -98.27 30.51
C ALA A 622 -83.80 -98.77 31.61
N ALA A 623 -84.57 -97.87 32.24
CA ALA A 623 -85.58 -98.25 33.24
C ALA A 623 -86.81 -98.91 32.60
N GLN A 624 -87.25 -98.43 31.43
CA GLN A 624 -88.45 -98.90 30.74
C GLN A 624 -88.28 -100.29 30.06
N SER A 625 -87.03 -100.69 29.76
CA SER A 625 -86.68 -102.01 29.21
C SER A 625 -86.83 -103.15 30.24
N LYS A 626 -86.81 -102.83 31.54
CA LYS A 626 -86.89 -103.80 32.65
C LYS A 626 -88.33 -104.25 32.96
N ASP A 627 -89.33 -103.44 32.62
CA ASP A 627 -90.76 -103.72 32.94
C ASP A 627 -91.47 -104.55 31.86
N VAL A 628 -90.90 -104.69 30.65
CA VAL A 628 -91.48 -105.46 29.52
C VAL A 628 -91.15 -106.96 29.58
N ALA A 629 -90.21 -107.38 30.46
CA ALA A 629 -89.74 -108.77 30.57
C ALA A 629 -90.63 -109.72 31.40
N ALA A 630 -91.76 -109.26 31.95
CA ALA A 630 -92.57 -110.01 32.93
C ALA A 630 -93.89 -110.66 32.39
N VAL A 631 -94.22 -110.55 31.09
CA VAL A 631 -95.55 -110.97 30.55
C VAL A 631 -95.47 -112.10 29.51
N GLY A 632 -94.31 -112.76 29.33
CA GLY A 632 -94.05 -113.69 28.22
C GLY A 632 -94.09 -115.20 28.50
N THR A 633 -94.70 -115.68 29.59
CA THR A 633 -94.51 -117.08 30.07
C THR A 633 -95.76 -117.96 30.07
N LEU A 634 -96.63 -117.92 29.05
CA LEU A 634 -97.76 -118.86 28.96
C LEU A 634 -98.33 -119.10 27.53
N SER A 635 -97.49 -119.36 26.53
CA SER A 635 -97.99 -120.00 25.30
C SER A 635 -96.90 -120.70 24.46
N GLN A 636 -96.03 -121.47 25.13
CA GLN A 636 -95.33 -122.58 24.50
C GLN A 636 -96.23 -123.81 24.57
N ASP A 637 -96.73 -124.28 23.42
CA ASP A 637 -96.85 -125.72 23.07
C ASP A 637 -97.64 -125.98 21.78
N ALA A 638 -97.15 -125.38 20.69
CA ALA A 638 -97.31 -125.90 19.34
C ALA A 638 -96.15 -125.30 18.50
N ALA A 639 -94.90 -125.64 18.78
CA ALA A 639 -94.32 -126.92 18.35
C ALA A 639 -94.96 -127.35 17.02
N ALA A 640 -94.56 -126.67 15.95
CA ALA A 640 -93.60 -127.24 15.01
C ALA A 640 -94.36 -127.97 13.89
N ALA A 641 -94.15 -127.66 12.63
CA ALA A 641 -92.88 -127.39 12.00
C ALA A 641 -93.11 -126.73 10.63
N THR A 642 -91.99 -126.29 10.05
CA THR A 642 -91.78 -126.21 8.59
C THR A 642 -92.14 -124.88 7.92
N GLN A 643 -91.18 -123.93 7.93
CA GLN A 643 -91.06 -122.73 7.05
C GLN A 643 -91.33 -121.41 7.79
N ARG A 644 -90.53 -120.99 8.78
CA ARG A 644 -89.18 -120.40 8.63
C ARG A 644 -88.93 -119.67 7.29
N THR A 645 -88.24 -118.54 7.40
CA THR A 645 -87.33 -117.97 6.37
C THR A 645 -87.94 -117.38 5.10
N LEU A 646 -88.50 -116.17 5.15
CA LEU A 646 -88.59 -115.31 3.94
C LEU A 646 -88.40 -113.80 4.18
N LEU A 647 -88.00 -113.32 5.38
CA LEU A 647 -87.74 -111.89 5.63
C LEU A 647 -86.47 -111.64 6.48
N GLY A 648 -85.47 -112.52 6.37
CA GLY A 648 -84.15 -112.33 6.99
C GLY A 648 -83.01 -112.00 6.00
N LEU A 649 -83.28 -112.02 4.69
CA LEU A 649 -82.25 -111.90 3.66
C LEU A 649 -82.08 -110.47 3.08
N ALA A 650 -82.80 -109.47 3.58
CA ALA A 650 -82.65 -108.08 3.13
C ALA A 650 -81.67 -107.23 3.97
N GLU A 651 -81.33 -107.64 5.19
CA GLU A 651 -80.63 -106.76 6.15
C GLU A 651 -79.09 -106.92 6.17
N GLN A 652 -78.54 -108.05 5.71
CA GLN A 652 -77.08 -108.24 5.65
C GLN A 652 -76.39 -107.69 4.39
N ALA A 653 -77.14 -107.31 3.34
CA ALA A 653 -76.57 -106.71 2.12
C ALA A 653 -76.18 -105.21 2.29
N LYS A 654 -76.70 -104.54 3.32
CA LYS A 654 -76.55 -103.08 3.52
C LYS A 654 -75.27 -102.69 4.28
N ALA A 655 -74.71 -103.59 5.10
CA ALA A 655 -73.52 -103.34 5.91
C ALA A 655 -72.20 -103.39 5.09
N ALA A 656 -72.18 -104.10 3.96
CA ALA A 656 -70.99 -104.20 3.11
C ALA A 656 -70.75 -102.94 2.25
N THR A 657 -71.77 -102.09 2.04
CA THR A 657 -71.68 -100.89 1.20
C THR A 657 -71.18 -99.65 1.96
N GLU A 658 -71.25 -99.63 3.29
CA GLU A 658 -70.79 -98.50 4.12
C GLU A 658 -69.26 -98.47 4.32
N VAL A 659 -68.61 -99.63 4.34
CA VAL A 659 -67.14 -99.75 4.44
C VAL A 659 -66.43 -99.19 3.19
N THR A 660 -67.01 -99.39 2.01
CA THR A 660 -66.48 -98.85 0.74
C THR A 660 -66.59 -97.32 0.67
N ARG A 661 -67.62 -96.71 1.29
CA ARG A 661 -67.80 -95.25 1.31
C ARG A 661 -66.84 -94.55 2.27
N ALA A 662 -66.50 -95.18 3.39
CA ALA A 662 -65.53 -94.65 4.36
C ALA A 662 -64.10 -94.61 3.80
N MET A 663 -63.70 -95.59 2.98
CA MET A 663 -62.37 -95.63 2.34
C MET A 663 -62.19 -94.57 1.24
N GLU A 664 -63.26 -94.12 0.60
CA GLU A 664 -63.26 -93.04 -0.40
C GLU A 664 -63.05 -91.65 0.26
N GLU A 665 -63.49 -91.46 1.50
CA GLU A 665 -63.33 -90.22 2.29
C GLU A 665 -61.87 -90.04 2.76
N THR A 666 -61.23 -91.11 3.25
CA THR A 666 -59.80 -91.13 3.64
C THR A 666 -58.89 -90.87 2.45
N ARG A 667 -59.26 -91.36 1.25
CA ARG A 667 -58.52 -91.09 -0.01
C ARG A 667 -58.47 -89.61 -0.36
N LYS A 668 -59.55 -88.85 -0.11
CA LYS A 668 -59.61 -87.40 -0.33
C LYS A 668 -58.74 -86.62 0.67
N GLN A 669 -58.68 -87.03 1.93
CA GLN A 669 -57.85 -86.38 2.95
C GLN A 669 -56.34 -86.52 2.67
N VAL A 670 -55.88 -87.70 2.24
CA VAL A 670 -54.47 -87.93 1.86
C VAL A 670 -54.08 -87.05 0.65
N ALA A 671 -54.98 -86.91 -0.33
CA ALA A 671 -54.76 -86.04 -1.49
C ALA A 671 -54.72 -84.54 -1.14
N GLN A 672 -55.43 -84.09 -0.11
CA GLN A 672 -55.42 -82.69 0.35
C GLN A 672 -54.15 -82.35 1.14
N SER A 673 -53.66 -83.28 1.97
CA SER A 673 -52.39 -83.15 2.71
C SER A 673 -51.19 -83.00 1.74
N ALA A 674 -51.14 -83.81 0.69
CA ALA A 674 -50.08 -83.74 -0.33
C ALA A 674 -50.01 -82.38 -1.07
N ARG A 675 -51.15 -81.70 -1.28
CA ARG A 675 -51.17 -80.37 -1.89
C ARG A 675 -50.61 -79.29 -0.95
N GLY A 676 -50.96 -79.34 0.33
CA GLY A 676 -50.40 -78.42 1.34
C GLY A 676 -48.88 -78.53 1.48
N MET A 677 -48.34 -79.74 1.44
CA MET A 677 -46.88 -79.95 1.52
C MET A 677 -46.14 -79.41 0.29
N ALA A 678 -46.76 -79.47 -0.89
CA ALA A 678 -46.20 -78.93 -2.13
C ALA A 678 -46.16 -77.39 -2.14
N GLU A 679 -47.14 -76.73 -1.51
CA GLU A 679 -47.15 -75.27 -1.35
C GLU A 679 -46.10 -74.82 -0.32
N GLN A 680 -45.95 -75.55 0.78
CA GLN A 680 -44.98 -75.24 1.83
C GLN A 680 -43.52 -75.39 1.35
N ALA A 681 -43.24 -76.41 0.51
CA ALA A 681 -41.93 -76.56 -0.15
C ALA A 681 -41.60 -75.43 -1.13
N ARG A 682 -42.61 -74.86 -1.82
CA ARG A 682 -42.41 -73.69 -2.70
C ARG A 682 -42.11 -72.42 -1.91
N ALA A 683 -42.79 -72.21 -0.77
CA ALA A 683 -42.54 -71.07 0.11
C ALA A 683 -41.13 -71.12 0.72
N LEU A 684 -40.67 -72.29 1.17
CA LEU A 684 -39.30 -72.48 1.69
C LEU A 684 -38.23 -72.15 0.63
N LYS A 685 -38.46 -72.55 -0.63
CA LYS A 685 -37.54 -72.24 -1.74
C LYS A 685 -37.51 -70.74 -2.09
N GLN A 686 -38.63 -70.03 -1.93
CA GLN A 686 -38.67 -68.57 -2.07
C GLN A 686 -37.95 -67.87 -0.90
N GLY A 687 -38.08 -68.39 0.32
CA GLY A 687 -37.33 -67.92 1.50
C GLY A 687 -35.81 -68.09 1.37
N GLU A 688 -35.35 -69.20 0.79
CA GLU A 688 -33.92 -69.46 0.54
C GLU A 688 -33.31 -68.43 -0.42
N VAL A 689 -34.03 -68.08 -1.49
CA VAL A 689 -33.61 -67.05 -2.46
C VAL A 689 -33.57 -65.67 -1.80
N ALA A 690 -34.58 -65.33 -1.00
CA ALA A 690 -34.63 -64.06 -0.28
C ALA A 690 -33.48 -63.93 0.74
N SER A 691 -33.18 -64.98 1.51
CA SER A 691 -32.08 -64.95 2.49
C SER A 691 -30.71 -64.83 1.83
N ARG A 692 -30.46 -65.52 0.69
CA ARG A 692 -29.24 -65.30 -0.10
C ARG A 692 -29.11 -63.87 -0.64
N GLN A 693 -30.24 -63.25 -0.99
CA GLN A 693 -30.25 -61.87 -1.48
C GLN A 693 -29.93 -60.87 -0.36
N VAL A 694 -30.44 -61.10 0.85
CA VAL A 694 -30.12 -60.30 2.05
C VAL A 694 -28.63 -60.42 2.40
N ALA A 695 -28.07 -61.63 2.41
CA ALA A 695 -26.64 -61.85 2.65
C ALA A 695 -25.74 -61.13 1.63
N LYS A 696 -26.12 -61.14 0.34
CA LYS A 696 -25.39 -60.41 -0.71
C LYS A 696 -25.47 -58.89 -0.50
N LEU A 697 -26.65 -58.37 -0.16
CA LEU A 697 -26.85 -56.95 0.08
C LEU A 697 -26.06 -56.48 1.32
N ALA A 698 -26.03 -57.28 2.38
CA ALA A 698 -25.24 -57.03 3.58
C ALA A 698 -23.73 -56.92 3.23
N ALA A 699 -23.19 -57.85 2.44
CA ALA A 699 -21.80 -57.79 1.98
C ALA A 699 -21.48 -56.55 1.12
N GLU A 700 -22.43 -56.11 0.28
CA GLU A 700 -22.30 -54.87 -0.50
C GLU A 700 -22.30 -53.63 0.41
N VAL A 701 -23.10 -53.61 1.48
CA VAL A 701 -23.12 -52.56 2.50
C VAL A 701 -21.81 -52.53 3.31
N THR A 702 -21.28 -53.70 3.71
CA THR A 702 -19.98 -53.78 4.41
C THR A 702 -18.85 -53.23 3.54
N ARG A 703 -18.81 -53.56 2.24
CA ARG A 703 -17.83 -53.01 1.31
C ARG A 703 -17.96 -51.49 1.13
N ALA A 704 -19.19 -51.00 0.97
CA ALA A 704 -19.45 -49.57 0.80
C ALA A 704 -19.10 -48.76 2.07
N THR A 705 -19.35 -49.31 3.26
CA THR A 705 -18.99 -48.68 4.54
C THR A 705 -17.48 -48.65 4.76
N ASP A 706 -16.74 -49.65 4.28
CA ASP A 706 -15.27 -49.66 4.33
C ASP A 706 -14.64 -48.59 3.40
N GLU A 707 -15.18 -48.44 2.19
CA GLU A 707 -14.81 -47.35 1.26
C GLU A 707 -15.12 -45.96 1.87
N GLN A 708 -16.27 -45.80 2.52
CA GLN A 708 -16.63 -44.56 3.22
C GLN A 708 -15.71 -44.29 4.42
N ALA A 709 -15.29 -45.30 5.18
CA ALA A 709 -14.37 -45.14 6.30
C ALA A 709 -12.98 -44.64 5.85
N GLN A 710 -12.50 -45.13 4.70
CA GLN A 710 -11.25 -44.65 4.10
C GLN A 710 -11.36 -43.19 3.64
N ALA A 711 -12.48 -42.81 3.00
CA ALA A 711 -12.74 -41.43 2.58
C ALA A 711 -12.85 -40.47 3.77
N LEU A 712 -13.54 -40.87 4.85
CA LEU A 712 -13.64 -40.08 6.09
C LEU A 712 -12.28 -39.86 6.73
N THR A 713 -11.41 -40.88 6.73
CA THR A 713 -10.04 -40.75 7.26
C THR A 713 -9.21 -39.72 6.47
N ALA A 714 -9.37 -39.67 5.15
CA ALA A 714 -8.73 -38.65 4.31
C ALA A 714 -9.29 -37.25 4.59
N LEU A 715 -10.61 -37.12 4.79
CA LEU A 715 -11.25 -35.85 5.14
C LEU A 715 -10.81 -35.32 6.51
N VAL A 716 -10.65 -36.19 7.52
CA VAL A 716 -10.13 -35.80 8.85
C VAL A 716 -8.70 -35.25 8.73
N LYS A 717 -7.83 -35.91 7.94
CA LYS A 717 -6.48 -35.38 7.66
C LYS A 717 -6.52 -34.03 6.94
N GLY A 718 -7.44 -33.86 5.99
CA GLY A 718 -7.66 -32.60 5.30
C GLY A 718 -8.11 -31.48 6.24
N ALA A 719 -9.03 -31.78 7.17
CA ALA A 719 -9.46 -30.84 8.20
C ALA A 719 -8.30 -30.44 9.13
N ASP A 720 -7.48 -31.40 9.58
CA ASP A 720 -6.31 -31.10 10.41
C ASP A 720 -5.29 -30.19 9.70
N GLU A 721 -5.09 -30.37 8.40
CA GLU A 721 -4.19 -29.53 7.62
C GLU A 721 -4.74 -28.09 7.46
N VAL A 722 -6.04 -27.95 7.14
CA VAL A 722 -6.73 -26.65 7.10
C VAL A 722 -6.63 -25.94 8.44
N ARG A 723 -6.82 -26.66 9.56
CA ARG A 723 -6.65 -26.13 10.91
C ARG A 723 -5.24 -25.61 11.16
N ARG A 724 -4.21 -26.37 10.73
CA ARG A 724 -2.81 -26.00 10.89
C ARG A 724 -2.49 -24.72 10.12
N VAL A 725 -2.90 -24.66 8.86
CA VAL A 725 -2.71 -23.49 7.99
C VAL A 725 -3.42 -22.29 8.59
N ALA A 726 -4.69 -22.41 8.98
CA ALA A 726 -5.46 -21.31 9.57
C ALA A 726 -4.82 -20.76 10.86
N LYS A 727 -4.29 -21.63 11.73
CA LYS A 727 -3.54 -21.20 12.93
C LYS A 727 -2.21 -20.52 12.60
N ALA A 728 -1.48 -21.02 11.60
CA ALA A 728 -0.24 -20.40 11.14
C ALA A 728 -0.49 -19.02 10.52
N THR A 729 -1.52 -18.89 9.69
CA THR A 729 -1.97 -17.62 9.10
C THR A 729 -2.37 -16.63 10.18
N SER A 730 -3.12 -17.05 11.20
CA SER A 730 -3.49 -16.18 12.33
C SER A 730 -2.26 -15.63 13.08
N ARG A 731 -1.24 -16.47 13.33
CA ARG A 731 0.03 -16.03 13.95
C ARG A 731 0.82 -15.04 13.08
N ALA A 732 0.92 -15.31 11.77
CA ALA A 732 1.60 -14.40 10.85
C ALA A 732 0.91 -13.04 10.75
N LEU A 733 -0.43 -13.02 10.83
CA LEU A 733 -1.21 -11.78 10.84
C LEU A 733 -1.05 -11.01 12.17
N ASP A 734 -0.79 -11.69 13.29
CA ASP A 734 -0.43 -11.04 14.55
C ASP A 734 0.89 -10.28 14.44
N GLU A 735 1.92 -10.89 13.85
CA GLU A 735 3.21 -10.23 13.60
C GLU A 735 3.07 -9.04 12.64
N GLN A 736 2.24 -9.18 11.59
CA GLN A 736 1.95 -8.07 10.67
C GLN A 736 1.21 -6.91 11.33
N THR A 737 0.27 -7.21 12.25
CA THR A 737 -0.47 -6.19 13.01
C THR A 737 0.48 -5.35 13.87
N GLU A 738 1.46 -6.00 14.52
CA GLU A 738 2.46 -5.31 15.35
C GLU A 738 3.40 -4.44 14.49
N ALA A 739 3.83 -4.95 13.33
CA ALA A 739 4.63 -4.19 12.37
C ALA A 739 3.89 -2.96 11.81
N LEU A 740 2.61 -3.12 11.45
CA LEU A 740 1.75 -2.03 10.97
C LEU A 740 1.52 -0.96 12.05
N ALA A 741 1.34 -1.36 13.31
CA ALA A 741 1.24 -0.42 14.42
C ALA A 741 2.52 0.42 14.59
N SER A 742 3.70 -0.21 14.48
CA SER A 742 5.00 0.48 14.53
C SER A 742 5.20 1.46 13.37
N LEU A 743 4.82 1.05 12.15
CA LEU A 743 4.85 1.88 10.95
C LEU A 743 3.91 3.09 11.07
N THR A 744 2.68 2.86 11.54
CA THR A 744 1.69 3.92 11.78
C THR A 744 2.21 4.93 12.79
N GLY A 745 2.80 4.46 13.89
CA GLY A 745 3.44 5.33 14.88
C GLY A 745 4.62 6.13 14.31
N SER A 746 5.39 5.53 13.40
CA SER A 746 6.51 6.21 12.73
C SER A 746 6.04 7.28 11.74
N ALA A 747 5.01 7.00 10.94
CA ALA A 747 4.40 7.96 10.03
C ALA A 747 3.80 9.15 10.80
N THR A 748 3.14 8.89 11.92
CA THR A 748 2.59 9.93 12.81
C THR A 748 3.70 10.82 13.40
N ARG A 749 4.81 10.21 13.83
CA ARG A 749 5.99 10.97 14.30
C ARG A 749 6.60 11.82 13.18
N GLN A 750 6.75 11.27 11.98
CA GLN A 750 7.22 12.02 10.81
C GLN A 750 6.32 13.21 10.50
N ALA A 751 5.00 13.02 10.45
CA ALA A 751 4.05 14.12 10.25
C ALA A 751 4.24 15.23 11.29
N SER A 752 4.38 14.87 12.57
CA SER A 752 4.60 15.84 13.65
C SER A 752 5.94 16.58 13.53
N GLY A 753 7.01 15.90 13.11
CA GLY A 753 8.33 16.49 12.90
C GLY A 753 8.36 17.45 11.72
N VAL A 754 7.73 17.06 10.61
CA VAL A 754 7.59 17.91 9.42
C VAL A 754 6.70 19.13 9.71
N ALA A 755 5.64 18.97 10.50
CA ALA A 755 4.81 20.10 10.95
C ALA A 755 5.60 21.11 11.78
N ALA A 756 6.57 20.65 12.59
CA ALA A 756 7.47 21.53 13.33
C ALA A 756 8.41 22.31 12.39
N VAL A 757 8.94 21.66 11.35
CA VAL A 757 9.76 22.32 10.32
C VAL A 757 8.94 23.37 9.55
N ALA A 758 7.69 23.07 9.19
CA ALA A 758 6.82 24.02 8.51
C ALA A 758 6.57 25.27 9.36
N ARG A 759 6.34 25.11 10.68
CA ARG A 759 6.19 26.23 11.62
C ARG A 759 7.47 27.05 11.74
N ALA A 760 8.61 26.40 11.95
CA ALA A 760 9.90 27.08 12.07
C ALA A 760 10.25 27.88 10.79
N SER A 761 9.98 27.32 9.60
CA SER A 761 10.19 28.02 8.33
C SER A 761 9.25 29.21 8.15
N ALA A 762 8.00 29.13 8.62
CA ALA A 762 7.07 30.26 8.60
C ALA A 762 7.50 31.40 9.54
N GLU A 763 7.97 31.06 10.74
CA GLU A 763 8.56 32.02 11.68
C GLU A 763 9.81 32.68 11.09
N ALA A 764 10.72 31.88 10.51
CA ALA A 764 11.93 32.38 9.84
C ALA A 764 11.59 33.31 8.65
N THR A 765 10.55 32.99 7.87
CA THR A 765 10.05 33.85 6.79
C THR A 765 9.63 35.21 7.34
N THR A 766 8.87 35.23 8.44
CA THR A 766 8.39 36.48 9.07
C THR A 766 9.56 37.35 9.56
N VAL A 767 10.57 36.74 10.16
CA VAL A 767 11.79 37.45 10.60
C VAL A 767 12.56 38.01 9.39
N THR A 768 12.72 37.23 8.34
CA THR A 768 13.46 37.61 7.14
C THR A 768 12.75 38.70 6.35
N GLU A 769 11.41 38.73 6.33
CA GLU A 769 10.61 39.84 5.81
C GLU A 769 10.74 41.12 6.64
N GLY A 770 10.94 40.99 7.96
CA GLY A 770 11.32 42.11 8.82
C GLY A 770 12.69 42.68 8.43
N LEU A 771 13.67 41.81 8.16
CA LEU A 771 14.99 42.21 7.70
C LEU A 771 14.93 42.90 6.32
N ALA A 772 14.12 42.39 5.40
CA ALA A 772 13.93 42.98 4.06
C ALA A 772 13.47 44.45 4.16
N ARG A 773 12.48 44.72 5.01
CA ARG A 773 12.00 46.09 5.28
C ARG A 773 13.09 46.99 5.86
N SER A 774 13.89 46.46 6.79
CA SER A 774 15.01 47.19 7.38
C SER A 774 16.10 47.54 6.34
N VAL A 775 16.37 46.62 5.41
CA VAL A 775 17.30 46.85 4.29
C VAL A 775 16.76 47.89 3.30
N GLU A 776 15.47 47.90 3.00
CA GLU A 776 14.82 48.96 2.21
C GLU A 776 14.93 50.34 2.88
N GLU A 777 14.70 50.42 4.19
CA GLU A 777 14.87 51.66 4.94
C GLU A 777 16.33 52.15 4.93
N MET A 778 17.30 51.26 5.11
CA MET A 778 18.73 51.60 5.00
C MET A 778 19.09 52.10 3.60
N ARG A 779 18.51 51.50 2.56
CA ARG A 779 18.72 51.93 1.17
C ARG A 779 18.16 53.33 0.93
N ALA A 780 16.97 53.62 1.45
CA ALA A 780 16.36 54.94 1.37
C ALA A 780 17.23 56.00 2.07
N ARG A 781 17.69 55.72 3.29
CA ARG A 781 18.59 56.61 4.04
C ARG A 781 19.93 56.83 3.35
N ALA A 782 20.55 55.78 2.80
CA ALA A 782 21.81 55.92 2.06
C ALA A 782 21.65 56.86 0.86
N ARG A 783 20.54 56.74 0.10
CA ARG A 783 20.22 57.64 -1.02
C ARG A 783 20.00 59.09 -0.58
N GLU A 784 19.30 59.30 0.53
CA GLU A 784 19.11 60.64 1.10
C GLU A 784 20.46 61.28 1.47
N VAL A 785 21.35 60.54 2.15
CA VAL A 785 22.69 61.03 2.53
C VAL A 785 23.54 61.32 1.30
N THR A 786 23.55 60.46 0.28
CA THR A 786 24.25 60.69 -0.99
C THR A 786 23.75 61.97 -1.68
N THR A 787 22.44 62.20 -1.66
CA THR A 787 21.83 63.39 -2.29
C THR A 787 22.19 64.66 -1.51
N ALA A 788 22.13 64.61 -0.18
CA ALA A 788 22.51 65.74 0.69
C ALA A 788 24.00 66.09 0.58
N THR A 789 24.88 65.09 0.56
CA THR A 789 26.33 65.31 0.36
C THR A 789 26.64 65.86 -1.04
N ALA A 790 25.95 65.41 -2.08
CA ALA A 790 26.10 65.99 -3.43
C ALA A 790 25.69 67.48 -3.48
N GLN A 791 24.63 67.86 -2.77
CA GLN A 791 24.25 69.28 -2.64
C GLN A 791 25.32 70.08 -1.86
N GLN A 792 25.90 69.49 -0.82
CA GLN A 792 26.94 70.14 -0.02
C GLN A 792 28.27 70.31 -0.78
N VAL A 793 28.65 69.36 -1.64
CA VAL A 793 29.80 69.49 -2.56
C VAL A 793 29.57 70.67 -3.50
N ARG A 794 28.38 70.78 -4.11
CA ARG A 794 28.02 71.90 -5.00
C ARG A 794 28.04 73.25 -4.27
N ALA A 795 27.49 73.31 -3.06
CA ALA A 795 27.48 74.53 -2.27
C ALA A 795 28.89 74.96 -1.84
N SER A 796 29.73 74.00 -1.40
CA SER A 796 31.11 74.28 -0.96
C SER A 796 32.01 74.72 -2.13
N THR A 797 31.85 74.11 -3.31
CA THR A 797 32.58 74.52 -4.53
C THR A 797 32.13 75.89 -5.03
N ALA A 798 30.83 76.20 -5.01
CA ALA A 798 30.30 77.52 -5.36
C ALA A 798 30.82 78.60 -4.40
N THR A 799 30.74 78.35 -3.09
CA THR A 799 31.26 79.28 -2.05
C THR A 799 32.77 79.49 -2.23
N ALA A 800 33.54 78.43 -2.47
CA ALA A 800 34.97 78.54 -2.72
C ALA A 800 35.30 79.34 -3.99
N ALA A 801 34.46 79.26 -5.03
CA ALA A 801 34.62 80.03 -6.26
C ALA A 801 34.31 81.53 -6.05
N GLU A 802 33.21 81.85 -5.37
CA GLU A 802 32.85 83.23 -5.01
C GLU A 802 33.93 83.90 -4.15
N VAL A 803 34.43 83.19 -3.14
CA VAL A 803 35.52 83.69 -2.27
C VAL A 803 36.82 83.90 -3.07
N ARG A 804 37.10 83.05 -4.06
CA ARG A 804 38.25 83.22 -4.96
C ARG A 804 38.11 84.46 -5.84
N GLU A 805 36.90 84.76 -6.30
CA GLU A 805 36.61 85.98 -7.05
C GLU A 805 36.81 87.22 -6.16
N VAL A 806 36.33 87.18 -4.92
CA VAL A 806 36.57 88.25 -3.93
C VAL A 806 38.06 88.43 -3.66
N ALA A 807 38.82 87.35 -3.47
CA ALA A 807 40.27 87.42 -3.31
C ALA A 807 40.96 88.05 -4.53
N GLY A 808 40.54 87.69 -5.75
CA GLY A 808 41.05 88.30 -6.99
C GLY A 808 40.77 89.81 -7.09
N ARG A 809 39.56 90.24 -6.68
CA ARG A 809 39.22 91.67 -6.62
C ARG A 809 40.03 92.41 -5.54
N LEU A 810 40.25 91.78 -4.38
CA LEU A 810 41.08 92.35 -3.31
C LEU A 810 42.54 92.50 -3.76
N ALA A 811 43.11 91.51 -4.46
CA ALA A 811 44.45 91.58 -5.02
C ALA A 811 44.61 92.74 -6.02
N GLN A 812 43.60 92.97 -6.86
CA GLN A 812 43.55 94.12 -7.76
C GLN A 812 43.50 95.44 -6.99
N LEU A 813 42.75 95.49 -5.88
CA LEU A 813 42.64 96.66 -5.02
C LEU A 813 43.95 96.95 -4.28
N THR A 814 44.63 95.93 -3.76
CA THR A 814 45.97 96.03 -3.15
C THR A 814 46.98 96.61 -4.15
N ARG A 815 46.95 96.14 -5.41
CA ARG A 815 47.81 96.66 -6.49
C ARG A 815 47.53 98.13 -6.79
N LEU A 816 46.27 98.51 -6.95
CA LEU A 816 45.86 99.90 -7.20
C LEU A 816 46.22 100.83 -6.02
N GLN A 817 46.08 100.35 -4.78
CA GLN A 817 46.50 101.08 -3.59
C GLN A 817 48.02 101.24 -3.52
N GLY A 818 48.79 100.22 -3.93
CA GLY A 818 50.24 100.32 -4.08
C GLY A 818 50.65 101.38 -5.12
N GLU A 819 50.00 101.38 -6.29
CA GLU A 819 50.20 102.38 -7.35
C GLU A 819 49.82 103.80 -6.89
N GLN A 820 48.74 103.94 -6.11
CA GLN A 820 48.35 105.22 -5.48
C GLN A 820 49.34 105.67 -4.42
N ALA A 821 49.82 104.78 -3.55
CA ALA A 821 50.84 105.11 -2.54
C ALA A 821 52.15 105.56 -3.19
N GLU A 822 52.58 104.90 -4.27
CA GLU A 822 53.72 105.37 -5.06
C GLU A 822 53.47 106.73 -5.70
N SER A 823 52.28 106.96 -6.25
CA SER A 823 51.92 108.25 -6.87
C SER A 823 51.88 109.39 -5.85
N LEU A 824 51.35 109.14 -4.65
CA LEU A 824 51.33 110.08 -3.53
C LEU A 824 52.74 110.33 -2.96
N SER A 825 53.59 109.29 -2.92
CA SER A 825 54.99 109.41 -2.54
C SER A 825 55.78 110.24 -3.57
N ARG A 826 55.53 110.05 -4.87
CA ARG A 826 56.07 110.90 -5.95
C ARG A 826 55.56 112.33 -5.86
N LEU A 827 54.28 112.54 -5.52
CA LEU A 827 53.70 113.86 -5.29
C LEU A 827 54.34 114.58 -4.09
N SER A 828 54.52 113.87 -2.97
CA SER A 828 55.27 114.36 -1.80
C SER A 828 56.72 114.71 -2.17
N GLY A 829 57.39 113.86 -2.95
CA GLY A 829 58.73 114.09 -3.48
C GLY A 829 58.81 115.31 -4.42
N ALA A 830 57.83 115.50 -5.29
CA ALA A 830 57.73 116.64 -6.20
C ALA A 830 57.41 117.96 -5.46
N LEU A 831 56.57 117.92 -4.42
CA LEU A 831 56.32 119.04 -3.52
C LEU A 831 57.58 119.39 -2.70
N GLY A 832 58.38 118.39 -2.32
CA GLY A 832 59.71 118.58 -1.76
C GLY A 832 60.70 119.20 -2.76
N GLY A 833 60.60 118.82 -4.04
CA GLY A 833 61.40 119.37 -5.14
C GLY A 833 61.08 120.83 -5.47
N ALA A 834 59.80 121.22 -5.43
CA ALA A 834 59.35 122.60 -5.64
C ALA A 834 59.92 123.58 -4.59
N ARG A 835 60.14 123.12 -3.35
CA ARG A 835 60.83 123.86 -2.28
C ARG A 835 62.30 124.15 -2.63
N ASN A 836 62.96 123.27 -3.38
CA ASN A 836 64.36 123.44 -3.79
C ASN A 836 64.53 124.30 -5.04
N THR A 837 63.54 124.37 -5.93
CA THR A 837 63.59 125.23 -7.12
C THR A 837 63.21 126.69 -6.83
N GLU A 838 62.32 126.96 -5.87
CA GLU A 838 62.05 128.34 -5.41
C GLU A 838 63.13 128.87 -4.43
N ALA A 839 63.78 128.01 -3.65
CA ALA A 839 64.93 128.40 -2.84
C ALA A 839 66.20 128.69 -3.68
N GLY A 840 66.27 128.19 -4.92
CA GLY A 840 67.36 128.44 -5.87
C GLY A 840 67.24 129.75 -6.68
N ALA A 841 66.04 130.31 -6.81
CA ALA A 841 65.80 131.53 -7.59
C ALA A 841 65.94 132.84 -6.79
N ALA A 842 66.08 132.75 -5.46
CA ALA A 842 66.24 133.90 -4.55
C ALA A 842 67.71 134.13 -4.08
N ARG A 843 68.68 133.36 -4.58
CA ARG A 843 70.12 133.45 -4.19
C ARG A 843 71.10 133.58 -5.38
N SER A 844 70.63 134.12 -6.51
CA SER A 844 71.46 134.44 -7.69
C SER A 844 71.15 135.82 -8.28
N ARG A 845 70.84 136.80 -7.41
CA ARG A 845 70.75 138.24 -7.74
C ARG A 845 71.55 139.16 -6.83
N GLU A 846 72.32 138.64 -5.89
CA GLU A 846 73.26 139.45 -5.12
C GLU A 846 74.57 138.70 -4.97
N GLN A 847 75.63 139.40 -5.41
CA GLN A 847 77.02 139.01 -5.43
C GLN A 847 77.42 138.10 -6.58
N GLN A 848 78.08 138.79 -7.51
CA GLN A 848 79.05 138.34 -8.49
C GLN A 848 78.58 138.30 -9.96
N ALA A 849 79.10 139.20 -10.81
CA ALA A 849 80.35 139.97 -10.67
C ALA A 849 81.54 139.13 -10.14
#